data_AF-A0A7Y3DHL9-F1
#
_entry.id   AF-A0A7Y3DHL9-F1
#
_cell.length_a   1.000
_cell.length_b   1.000
_cell.length_c   1.000
_cell.angle_alpha   90.00
_cell.angle_beta   90.00
_cell.angle_gamma   90.00
#
_symmetry.space_group_name_H-M   'P 1'
#
loop_
_entity.id
_entity.type
_entity.pdbx_description
1 polymer ?
#
loop_
_entity_poly.entity_id
_entity_poly.type
_entity_poly.pdbx_seq_one_letter_code
_entity_poly.pdbx_strand_id
1 'polypeptide(L)'
;TRPWVRVHATKDYWDMAAFLRDYDIRATFNLTPVLMLQLEELANGVKDRYWVLTEIPADELSDDEKQFLFDRFFDASPKQIGRFPRYQELRQQKDGASGIDSFTTDDFRDLQLLFNLSWTDPSFLAQEPLAGLVAKERDYTEDDKATVMAEHLSIIQQVIPLHREMWDAGQIEVITTPLAHPILPLIADTNLASVGDPTALLPTNQFRQIADARAHIAEGLAEAERLLGRRPVGMWPGEGAVAEAVMPFFAKEGVEWVATGEDVLAASLGIGNFERDGNGTVLEAEALYQPYLADNPSDPDVGMFFRDLAISDQLGFQYSGMTPDQAAADFISRMEAIQDRLEEQGASGTHVVSVILDGENAWESYDDDGIPFFEALYGAIENADFFETVLPGEVLDGDSLPVLEEVWPGAWFSPNYATWIGEPEEATAWDYLFRMRRDFGAAERSGEVPEDDLEAARRIMYFAEGSDWFWWYGADQDSGNDDYFDTAFRELLGQVYDLIGEDRPSYVSVPIIPETPILAERSPEDVVTVEISAGAADPSWLAAGFYPGRVDDLVDGLYYAFDTENMYLRVDGPSRTTVGTQEIYLGAPSGTKRAVTLDDQVLGFGATQLIRFEASGACLYDPLPVPGNPQLPECRELESTVDGNSYIVAVPVRTFGALEEGDRVFLKSYFGTLFPAEGPAVAQAPNLSDFEALRTVADPSGDDHGPGTYSYPTDQVFIPNSYDLRNFEVGVSGDNLVFNVEINTIINNPWGSPNGLAIQTFDIYVDKDPGSGTGAQDLIDGRNASLSSEQGWEFGITIEGWQPAIYVAQPDGSTEETQPTFDVVVLGDRGKVIVRVPREIFGDGDPAEWGYAVAVMSQEGFPSPGVRRVRDVAPAAEQWRVGGGDSAAGDTRIIDALWETEGEAEALLGQGVMPLVVPAQ
;
A
#
# COMPACT_ATOMS: atom_id res chain seq x y z
N THR A 1 18.79 0.84 -11.58
CA THR A 1 17.34 0.63 -11.76
C THR A 1 17.03 -0.85 -11.72
N ARG A 2 15.77 -1.20 -11.42
CA ARG A 2 15.26 -2.59 -11.45
C ARG A 2 15.12 -3.08 -12.91
N PRO A 3 14.98 -4.40 -13.19
CA PRO A 3 15.06 -4.93 -14.56
C PRO A 3 13.71 -5.08 -15.25
N TRP A 4 12.61 -4.61 -14.64
CA TRP A 4 11.23 -4.96 -14.99
C TRP A 4 10.88 -4.82 -16.46
N VAL A 5 11.10 -3.65 -17.07
CA VAL A 5 10.80 -3.46 -18.51
C VAL A 5 11.52 -4.49 -19.38
N ARG A 6 12.78 -4.83 -19.05
CA ARG A 6 13.53 -5.82 -19.82
C ARG A 6 12.98 -7.23 -19.61
N VAL A 7 12.76 -7.64 -18.37
CA VAL A 7 12.38 -9.02 -18.07
C VAL A 7 10.95 -9.32 -18.52
N HIS A 8 10.03 -8.36 -18.37
CA HIS A 8 8.68 -8.46 -18.93
C HIS A 8 8.69 -8.36 -20.47
N ALA A 9 9.64 -7.65 -21.09
CA ALA A 9 9.77 -7.69 -22.56
C ALA A 9 10.12 -9.08 -23.09
N THR A 10 10.91 -9.85 -22.35
CA THR A 10 11.30 -11.23 -22.72
C THR A 10 10.31 -12.30 -22.30
N LYS A 11 9.25 -11.87 -21.64
CA LYS A 11 8.19 -12.68 -21.08
C LYS A 11 6.90 -12.21 -21.73
N ASP A 12 6.23 -11.22 -21.12
CA ASP A 12 4.83 -10.80 -21.33
C ASP A 12 4.56 -9.84 -22.51
N TYR A 13 5.48 -8.93 -22.83
CA TYR A 13 5.12 -7.85 -23.76
C TYR A 13 5.07 -8.33 -25.21
N TRP A 14 5.87 -9.33 -25.57
CA TRP A 14 5.88 -9.85 -26.94
C TRP A 14 4.87 -10.99 -27.13
N ASP A 15 4.84 -11.93 -26.20
CA ASP A 15 4.12 -13.19 -26.32
C ASP A 15 2.59 -13.01 -26.31
N MET A 16 2.06 -12.13 -25.45
CA MET A 16 0.63 -11.84 -25.32
C MET A 16 -0.01 -11.44 -26.64
N ALA A 17 0.62 -10.52 -27.38
CA ALA A 17 0.17 -10.16 -28.71
C ALA A 17 0.41 -11.31 -29.70
N ALA A 18 1.57 -11.97 -29.63
CA ALA A 18 1.93 -13.03 -30.57
C ALA A 18 1.00 -14.25 -30.52
N PHE A 19 0.51 -14.65 -29.33
CA PHE A 19 -0.40 -15.79 -29.15
C PHE A 19 -1.70 -15.65 -29.93
N LEU A 20 -2.20 -14.42 -30.10
CA LEU A 20 -3.42 -14.17 -30.87
C LEU A 20 -3.29 -14.52 -32.35
N ARG A 21 -2.08 -14.60 -32.91
CA ARG A 21 -1.88 -14.90 -34.35
C ARG A 21 -2.48 -16.23 -34.78
N ASP A 22 -2.62 -17.17 -33.85
CA ASP A 22 -3.13 -18.51 -34.11
C ASP A 22 -4.67 -18.61 -33.98
N TYR A 23 -5.36 -17.52 -33.64
CA TYR A 23 -6.81 -17.46 -33.38
C TYR A 23 -7.49 -16.29 -34.12
N ASP A 24 -8.75 -16.45 -34.54
CA ASP A 24 -9.56 -15.35 -35.08
C ASP A 24 -10.19 -14.51 -33.95
N ILE A 25 -9.32 -13.92 -33.13
CA ILE A 25 -9.69 -13.08 -31.98
C ILE A 25 -9.15 -11.67 -32.16
N ARG A 26 -9.97 -10.69 -31.78
CA ARG A 26 -9.63 -9.27 -31.72
C ARG A 26 -9.44 -8.83 -30.28
N ALA A 27 -8.40 -8.03 -30.05
CA ALA A 27 -8.06 -7.53 -28.72
C ALA A 27 -7.42 -6.14 -28.80
N THR A 28 -7.43 -5.42 -27.69
CA THR A 28 -6.77 -4.12 -27.57
C THR A 28 -5.58 -4.22 -26.62
N PHE A 29 -4.45 -3.64 -27.01
CA PHE A 29 -3.24 -3.59 -26.19
C PHE A 29 -2.88 -2.14 -25.87
N ASN A 30 -2.69 -1.83 -24.59
CA ASN A 30 -2.15 -0.54 -24.18
C ASN A 30 -0.63 -0.62 -24.08
N LEU A 31 0.08 0.26 -24.79
CA LEU A 31 1.51 0.49 -24.60
C LEU A 31 1.71 1.91 -24.08
N THR A 32 2.12 2.03 -22.82
CA THR A 32 2.37 3.36 -22.22
C THR A 32 3.57 4.03 -22.88
N PRO A 33 3.59 5.37 -22.99
CA PRO A 33 4.72 6.07 -23.61
C PRO A 33 6.03 5.83 -22.86
N VAL A 34 6.02 5.85 -21.52
CA VAL A 34 7.19 5.55 -20.69
C VAL A 34 7.72 4.12 -20.88
N LEU A 35 6.85 3.13 -21.11
CA LEU A 35 7.28 1.77 -21.45
C LEU A 35 7.97 1.76 -22.82
N MET A 36 7.35 2.34 -23.84
CA MET A 36 7.90 2.33 -25.19
C MET A 36 9.24 3.09 -25.29
N LEU A 37 9.40 4.19 -24.55
CA LEU A 37 10.67 4.92 -24.46
C LEU A 37 11.77 4.06 -23.83
N GLN A 38 11.47 3.36 -22.73
CA GLN A 38 12.44 2.45 -22.09
C GLN A 38 12.78 1.25 -23.00
N LEU A 39 11.81 0.71 -23.74
CA LEU A 39 12.07 -0.33 -24.75
C LEU A 39 12.99 0.17 -25.86
N GLU A 40 12.80 1.41 -26.34
CA GLU A 40 13.69 2.04 -27.32
C GLU A 40 15.12 2.24 -26.77
N GLU A 41 15.25 2.67 -25.51
CA GLU A 41 16.55 2.81 -24.84
C GLU A 41 17.28 1.46 -24.72
N LEU A 42 16.58 0.42 -24.23
CA LEU A 42 17.12 -0.94 -24.11
C LEU A 42 17.52 -1.50 -25.48
N ALA A 43 16.67 -1.33 -26.50
CA ALA A 43 16.95 -1.74 -27.88
C ALA A 43 18.20 -1.05 -28.47
N ASN A 44 18.50 0.18 -28.01
CA ASN A 44 19.67 0.98 -28.38
C ASN A 44 20.90 0.76 -27.48
N GLY A 45 20.83 -0.18 -26.53
CA GLY A 45 21.97 -0.65 -25.74
C GLY A 45 22.09 -0.04 -24.33
N VAL A 46 21.08 0.68 -23.85
CA VAL A 46 20.95 0.98 -22.41
C VAL A 46 20.75 -0.34 -21.66
N LYS A 47 21.29 -0.43 -20.44
CA LYS A 47 21.27 -1.65 -19.63
C LYS A 47 20.81 -1.33 -18.22
N ASP A 48 19.92 -2.15 -17.69
CA ASP A 48 19.61 -2.15 -16.26
C ASP A 48 20.76 -2.76 -15.43
N ARG A 49 20.68 -2.60 -14.11
CA ARG A 49 21.72 -3.06 -13.18
C ARG A 49 21.90 -4.58 -13.23
N TYR A 50 20.83 -5.35 -13.44
CA TYR A 50 20.90 -6.81 -13.44
C TYR A 50 21.62 -7.28 -14.71
N TRP A 51 21.34 -6.66 -15.87
CA TRP A 51 22.11 -6.92 -17.10
C TRP A 51 23.59 -6.64 -16.90
N VAL A 52 23.95 -5.45 -16.41
CA VAL A 52 25.36 -5.07 -16.19
C VAL A 52 26.05 -6.07 -15.27
N LEU A 53 25.40 -6.46 -14.17
CA LEU A 53 25.95 -7.44 -13.24
C LEU A 53 26.04 -8.84 -13.86
N THR A 54 25.10 -9.26 -14.71
CA THR A 54 25.19 -10.55 -15.43
C THR A 54 26.42 -10.59 -16.34
N GLU A 55 26.79 -9.50 -16.99
CA GLU A 55 27.93 -9.47 -17.92
C GLU A 55 29.31 -9.50 -17.23
N ILE A 56 29.39 -9.20 -15.93
CA ILE A 56 30.64 -9.28 -15.18
C ILE A 56 31.02 -10.76 -14.96
N PRO A 57 32.25 -11.18 -15.32
CA PRO A 57 32.73 -12.52 -15.01
C PRO A 57 32.63 -12.82 -13.52
N ALA A 58 32.14 -14.01 -13.15
CA ALA A 58 31.81 -14.28 -11.75
C ALA A 58 33.03 -14.25 -10.81
N ASP A 59 34.24 -14.44 -11.34
CA ASP A 59 35.50 -14.35 -10.61
C ASP A 59 36.03 -12.92 -10.45
N GLU A 60 35.44 -11.95 -11.17
CA GLU A 60 35.77 -10.52 -11.11
C GLU A 60 34.78 -9.70 -10.26
N LEU A 61 33.67 -10.30 -9.82
CA LEU A 61 32.70 -9.65 -8.94
C LEU A 61 33.32 -9.19 -7.62
N SER A 62 33.09 -7.93 -7.27
CA SER A 62 33.38 -7.39 -5.95
C SER A 62 32.43 -7.95 -4.88
N ASP A 63 32.77 -7.76 -3.61
CA ASP A 63 31.97 -8.27 -2.50
C ASP A 63 30.58 -7.60 -2.45
N ASP A 64 30.48 -6.30 -2.74
CA ASP A 64 29.19 -5.58 -2.82
C ASP A 64 28.32 -6.07 -3.98
N GLU A 65 28.93 -6.41 -5.12
CA GLU A 65 28.20 -6.97 -6.27
C GLU A 65 27.71 -8.39 -5.99
N LYS A 66 28.54 -9.22 -5.34
CA LYS A 66 28.11 -10.55 -4.86
C LYS A 66 26.96 -10.45 -3.88
N GLN A 67 27.02 -9.50 -2.94
CA GLN A 67 25.94 -9.27 -2.00
C GLN A 67 24.65 -8.87 -2.73
N PHE A 68 24.75 -7.97 -3.72
CA PHE A 68 23.60 -7.60 -4.53
C PHE A 68 23.01 -8.80 -5.28
N LEU A 69 23.83 -9.63 -5.94
CA LEU A 69 23.38 -10.85 -6.61
C LEU A 69 22.70 -11.78 -5.60
N PHE A 70 23.34 -12.04 -4.47
CA PHE A 70 22.83 -12.92 -3.43
C PHE A 70 21.47 -12.46 -2.90
N ASP A 71 21.24 -11.16 -2.79
CA ASP A 71 19.99 -10.60 -2.28
C ASP A 71 18.90 -10.47 -3.34
N ARG A 72 19.26 -10.12 -4.58
CA ARG A 72 18.31 -9.66 -5.61
C ARG A 72 18.16 -10.56 -6.81
N PHE A 73 19.11 -11.45 -7.12
CA PHE A 73 18.97 -12.38 -8.24
C PHE A 73 18.08 -13.59 -7.91
N PHE A 74 17.26 -13.46 -6.87
CA PHE A 74 16.12 -14.33 -6.57
C PHE A 74 14.79 -13.57 -6.61
N ASP A 75 14.77 -12.34 -7.15
CA ASP A 75 13.55 -11.56 -7.41
C ASP A 75 12.81 -12.21 -8.60
N ALA A 76 12.24 -13.39 -8.37
CA ALA A 76 11.48 -14.23 -9.30
C ALA A 76 10.50 -15.08 -8.49
N SER A 77 9.34 -15.40 -9.06
CA SER A 77 8.29 -16.13 -8.34
C SER A 77 8.74 -17.55 -7.97
N PRO A 78 8.19 -18.15 -6.88
CA PRO A 78 8.50 -19.55 -6.53
C PRO A 78 8.22 -20.53 -7.67
N LYS A 79 7.19 -20.27 -8.50
CA LYS A 79 6.89 -21.05 -9.70
C LYS A 79 8.02 -20.91 -10.74
N GLN A 80 8.47 -19.70 -11.04
CA GLN A 80 9.56 -19.44 -11.98
C GLN A 80 10.87 -20.12 -11.54
N ILE A 81 11.27 -19.95 -10.26
CA ILE A 81 12.45 -20.61 -9.68
C ILE A 81 12.26 -22.14 -9.75
N GLY A 82 11.04 -22.61 -9.49
CA GLY A 82 10.69 -24.02 -9.48
C GLY A 82 10.88 -24.78 -10.79
N ARG A 83 10.95 -24.06 -11.93
CA ARG A 83 11.23 -24.64 -13.25
C ARG A 83 12.66 -25.13 -13.40
N PHE A 84 13.60 -24.61 -12.61
CA PHE A 84 15.03 -24.88 -12.75
C PHE A 84 15.60 -25.53 -11.48
N PRO A 85 15.92 -26.84 -11.49
CA PRO A 85 16.38 -27.54 -10.29
C PRO A 85 17.62 -26.89 -9.65
N ARG A 86 18.59 -26.46 -10.49
CA ARG A 86 19.78 -25.75 -10.01
C ARG A 86 19.45 -24.42 -9.33
N TYR A 87 18.43 -23.70 -9.80
CA TYR A 87 18.05 -22.43 -9.20
C TYR A 87 17.39 -22.65 -7.82
N GLN A 88 16.59 -23.71 -7.68
CA GLN A 88 16.06 -24.15 -6.39
C GLN A 88 17.17 -24.55 -5.40
N GLU A 89 18.20 -25.25 -5.87
CA GLU A 89 19.37 -25.61 -5.04
C GLU A 89 20.06 -24.34 -4.50
N LEU A 90 20.29 -23.34 -5.37
CA LEU A 90 20.90 -22.08 -4.98
C LEU A 90 20.03 -21.29 -3.98
N ARG A 91 18.70 -21.32 -4.15
CA ARG A 91 17.78 -20.68 -3.19
C ARG A 91 17.86 -21.36 -1.82
N GLN A 92 17.82 -22.69 -1.77
CA GLN A 92 17.97 -23.44 -0.52
C GLN A 92 19.33 -23.21 0.14
N GLN A 93 20.38 -23.03 -0.65
CA GLN A 93 21.72 -22.70 -0.17
C GLN A 93 21.76 -21.29 0.44
N LYS A 94 21.10 -20.30 -0.18
CA LYS A 94 20.92 -18.95 0.37
C LYS A 94 20.24 -18.97 1.73
N ASP A 95 19.20 -19.79 1.87
CA ASP A 95 18.41 -19.90 3.11
C ASP A 95 19.15 -20.71 4.21
N GLY A 96 20.34 -21.24 3.93
CA GLY A 96 21.16 -21.99 4.87
C GLY A 96 21.96 -21.13 5.86
N ALA A 97 22.36 -21.73 6.99
CA ALA A 97 23.06 -21.02 8.08
C ALA A 97 24.41 -20.38 7.73
N SER A 98 25.01 -20.74 6.59
CA SER A 98 26.28 -20.16 6.12
C SER A 98 26.08 -18.96 5.20
N GLY A 99 24.83 -18.65 4.81
CA GLY A 99 24.49 -17.50 3.97
C GLY A 99 25.36 -17.39 2.72
N ILE A 100 25.80 -16.16 2.41
CA ILE A 100 26.61 -15.85 1.24
C ILE A 100 27.97 -16.57 1.22
N ASP A 101 28.55 -16.88 2.38
CA ASP A 101 29.85 -17.58 2.48
C ASP A 101 29.78 -19.02 1.93
N SER A 102 28.58 -19.55 1.74
CA SER A 102 28.40 -20.85 1.08
C SER A 102 28.55 -20.79 -0.44
N PHE A 103 28.39 -19.61 -1.07
CA PHE A 103 28.41 -19.47 -2.54
C PHE A 103 29.83 -19.46 -3.10
N THR A 104 30.05 -20.29 -4.09
CA THR A 104 31.26 -20.31 -4.91
C THR A 104 31.14 -19.38 -6.12
N THR A 105 32.26 -19.13 -6.80
CA THR A 105 32.27 -18.43 -8.10
C THR A 105 31.33 -19.08 -9.12
N ASP A 106 31.28 -20.42 -9.14
CA ASP A 106 30.39 -21.16 -10.05
C ASP A 106 28.91 -20.98 -9.66
N ASP A 107 28.60 -20.92 -8.36
CA ASP A 107 27.24 -20.64 -7.89
C ASP A 107 26.76 -19.25 -8.32
N PHE A 108 27.61 -18.21 -8.21
CA PHE A 108 27.28 -16.87 -8.69
C PHE A 108 27.09 -16.83 -10.21
N ARG A 109 27.93 -17.54 -10.96
CA ARG A 109 27.82 -17.64 -12.42
C ARG A 109 26.51 -18.30 -12.85
N ASP A 110 26.16 -19.41 -12.20
CA ASP A 110 24.90 -20.09 -12.45
C ASP A 110 23.71 -19.19 -12.08
N LEU A 111 23.77 -18.50 -10.93
CA LEU A 111 22.73 -17.56 -10.48
C LEU A 111 22.50 -16.42 -11.49
N GLN A 112 23.57 -15.80 -11.99
CA GLN A 112 23.50 -14.73 -12.99
C GLN A 112 22.74 -15.16 -14.26
N LEU A 113 22.90 -16.41 -14.68
CA LEU A 113 22.27 -16.93 -15.89
C LEU A 113 20.84 -17.41 -15.61
N LEU A 114 20.63 -18.14 -14.51
CA LEU A 114 19.34 -18.73 -14.14
C LEU A 114 18.28 -17.68 -13.86
N PHE A 115 18.64 -16.55 -13.25
CA PHE A 115 17.73 -15.41 -13.10
C PHE A 115 17.18 -14.96 -14.46
N ASN A 116 18.03 -14.83 -15.48
CA ASN A 116 17.58 -14.36 -16.79
C ASN A 116 16.76 -15.42 -17.55
N LEU A 117 17.15 -16.69 -17.48
CA LEU A 117 16.34 -17.78 -18.04
C LEU A 117 14.96 -17.88 -17.36
N SER A 118 14.88 -17.66 -16.05
CA SER A 118 13.60 -17.73 -15.34
C SER A 118 12.65 -16.59 -15.67
N TRP A 119 13.15 -15.53 -16.28
CA TRP A 119 12.40 -14.37 -16.76
C TRP A 119 12.21 -14.37 -18.29
N THR A 120 12.47 -15.51 -18.94
CA THR A 120 12.19 -15.71 -20.37
C THR A 120 10.95 -16.57 -20.53
N ASP A 121 10.05 -16.19 -21.44
CA ASP A 121 8.85 -16.96 -21.77
C ASP A 121 9.21 -18.41 -22.21
N PRO A 122 8.44 -19.44 -21.77
CA PRO A 122 8.68 -20.83 -22.13
C PRO A 122 8.80 -21.12 -23.63
N SER A 123 8.11 -20.38 -24.50
CA SER A 123 8.15 -20.62 -25.94
C SER A 123 9.53 -20.31 -26.54
N PHE A 124 10.24 -19.30 -26.01
CA PHE A 124 11.62 -19.02 -26.37
C PHE A 124 12.60 -20.02 -25.73
N LEU A 125 12.36 -20.42 -24.48
CA LEU A 125 13.17 -21.43 -23.80
C LEU A 125 13.12 -22.80 -24.49
N ALA A 126 12.05 -23.09 -25.22
CA ALA A 126 11.89 -24.32 -26.01
C ALA A 126 12.68 -24.31 -27.33
N GLN A 127 13.34 -23.20 -27.69
CA GLN A 127 14.04 -23.02 -28.96
C GLN A 127 15.55 -22.80 -28.78
N GLU A 128 16.35 -23.26 -29.74
CA GLU A 128 17.80 -22.98 -29.74
C GLU A 128 18.05 -21.48 -30.03
N PRO A 129 19.02 -20.84 -29.34
CA PRO A 129 20.06 -21.47 -28.50
C PRO A 129 19.67 -21.70 -27.03
N LEU A 130 18.53 -21.17 -26.55
CA LEU A 130 18.15 -21.22 -25.13
C LEU A 130 17.82 -22.63 -24.65
N ALA A 131 17.17 -23.45 -25.49
CA ALA A 131 16.87 -24.85 -25.18
C ALA A 131 18.11 -25.66 -24.78
N GLY A 132 19.25 -25.41 -25.46
CA GLY A 132 20.52 -26.02 -25.10
C GLY A 132 21.03 -25.59 -23.72
N LEU A 133 20.79 -24.34 -23.32
CA LEU A 133 21.15 -23.81 -22.00
C LEU A 133 20.24 -24.35 -20.90
N VAL A 134 18.92 -24.41 -21.14
CA VAL A 134 17.97 -25.04 -20.22
C VAL A 134 18.36 -26.50 -19.95
N ALA A 135 18.69 -27.25 -21.01
CA ALA A 135 19.12 -28.64 -20.91
C ALA A 135 20.50 -28.81 -20.22
N LYS A 136 21.33 -27.77 -20.22
CA LYS A 136 22.65 -27.79 -19.58
C LYS A 136 22.54 -27.74 -18.05
N GLU A 137 21.52 -27.06 -17.52
CA GLU A 137 21.11 -27.00 -16.11
C GLU A 137 22.10 -26.33 -15.14
N ARG A 138 23.41 -26.55 -15.30
CA ARG A 138 24.49 -26.07 -14.43
C ARG A 138 25.82 -25.95 -15.17
N ASP A 139 26.87 -25.52 -14.46
CA ASP A 139 28.23 -25.37 -15.00
C ASP A 139 28.25 -24.41 -16.21
N TYR A 140 27.45 -23.34 -16.11
CA TYR A 140 27.35 -22.33 -17.17
C TYR A 140 28.70 -21.64 -17.39
N THR A 141 28.90 -21.10 -18.59
CA THR A 141 30.11 -20.36 -18.97
C THR A 141 29.79 -18.88 -19.17
N GLU A 142 30.81 -18.03 -19.20
CA GLU A 142 30.62 -16.61 -19.50
C GLU A 142 30.05 -16.38 -20.92
N ASP A 143 30.41 -17.25 -21.88
CA ASP A 143 29.84 -17.23 -23.23
C ASP A 143 28.34 -17.59 -23.25
N ASP A 144 27.89 -18.44 -22.31
CA ASP A 144 26.46 -18.76 -22.17
C ASP A 144 25.68 -17.52 -21.71
N LYS A 145 26.24 -16.70 -20.80
CA LYS A 145 25.61 -15.44 -20.39
C LYS A 145 25.43 -14.49 -21.57
N ALA A 146 26.46 -14.35 -22.39
CA ALA A 146 26.40 -13.52 -23.60
C ALA A 146 25.33 -14.00 -24.59
N THR A 147 25.12 -15.32 -24.67
CA THR A 147 24.07 -15.92 -25.51
C THR A 147 22.68 -15.54 -25.01
N VAL A 148 22.40 -15.69 -23.71
CA VAL A 148 21.10 -15.29 -23.13
C VAL A 148 20.85 -13.79 -23.32
N MET A 149 21.84 -12.94 -23.05
CA MET A 149 21.70 -11.49 -23.20
C MET A 149 21.48 -11.06 -24.66
N ALA A 150 22.04 -11.79 -25.63
CA ALA A 150 21.77 -11.55 -27.05
C ALA A 150 20.32 -11.90 -27.44
N GLU A 151 19.78 -13.00 -26.92
CA GLU A 151 18.37 -13.36 -27.14
C GLU A 151 17.42 -12.37 -26.46
N HIS A 152 17.72 -11.91 -25.24
CA HIS A 152 16.93 -10.85 -24.58
C HIS A 152 16.89 -9.58 -25.44
N LEU A 153 18.04 -9.13 -25.95
CA LEU A 153 18.09 -7.96 -26.85
C LEU A 153 17.25 -8.16 -28.12
N SER A 154 17.33 -9.36 -28.70
CA SER A 154 16.58 -9.74 -29.91
C SER A 154 15.06 -9.68 -29.70
N ILE A 155 14.58 -10.14 -28.55
CA ILE A 155 13.15 -10.12 -28.21
C ILE A 155 12.68 -8.68 -27.94
N ILE A 156 13.42 -7.91 -27.14
CA ILE A 156 13.11 -6.49 -26.86
C ILE A 156 12.97 -5.69 -28.16
N GLN A 157 13.87 -5.91 -29.12
CA GLN A 157 13.85 -5.23 -30.43
C GLN A 157 12.62 -5.59 -31.28
N GLN A 158 11.88 -6.65 -30.93
CA GLN A 158 10.70 -7.12 -31.67
C GLN A 158 9.37 -6.71 -31.04
N VAL A 159 9.33 -6.27 -29.77
CA VAL A 159 8.09 -5.90 -29.07
C VAL A 159 7.28 -4.86 -29.85
N ILE A 160 7.85 -3.66 -30.09
CA ILE A 160 7.13 -2.58 -30.80
C ILE A 160 6.80 -2.97 -32.26
N PRO A 161 7.74 -3.56 -33.06
CA PRO A 161 7.43 -4.02 -34.41
C PRO A 161 6.29 -5.03 -34.50
N LEU A 162 6.19 -5.96 -33.54
CA LEU A 162 5.11 -6.96 -33.49
C LEU A 162 3.74 -6.30 -33.36
N HIS A 163 3.57 -5.44 -32.36
CA HIS A 163 2.30 -4.74 -32.12
C HIS A 163 1.90 -3.90 -33.33
N ARG A 164 2.87 -3.20 -33.93
CA ARG A 164 2.63 -2.44 -35.16
C ARG A 164 2.14 -3.34 -36.29
N GLU A 165 2.81 -4.47 -36.54
CA GLU A 165 2.42 -5.40 -37.61
C GLU A 165 0.99 -5.91 -37.41
N MET A 166 0.64 -6.30 -36.18
CA MET A 166 -0.69 -6.82 -35.87
C MET A 166 -1.77 -5.73 -35.89
N TRP A 167 -1.43 -4.50 -35.53
CA TRP A 167 -2.32 -3.35 -35.65
C TRP A 167 -2.58 -2.97 -37.11
N ASP A 168 -1.55 -3.00 -37.96
CA ASP A 168 -1.67 -2.79 -39.41
C ASP A 168 -2.51 -3.90 -40.08
N ALA A 169 -2.49 -5.12 -39.54
CA ALA A 169 -3.32 -6.24 -39.98
C ALA A 169 -4.80 -6.10 -39.56
N GLY A 170 -5.11 -5.21 -38.60
CA GLY A 170 -6.46 -5.00 -38.07
C GLY A 170 -6.95 -6.09 -37.13
N GLN A 171 -6.05 -6.96 -36.64
CA GLN A 171 -6.39 -7.97 -35.64
C GLN A 171 -6.43 -7.37 -34.23
N ILE A 172 -5.52 -6.45 -33.94
CA ILE A 172 -5.50 -5.73 -32.67
C ILE A 172 -5.68 -4.23 -32.88
N GLU A 173 -6.09 -3.53 -31.83
CA GLU A 173 -5.94 -2.09 -31.69
C GLU A 173 -4.83 -1.80 -30.67
N VAL A 174 -3.91 -0.89 -30.99
CA VAL A 174 -2.91 -0.43 -30.03
C VAL A 174 -3.31 0.95 -29.54
N ILE A 175 -3.51 1.07 -28.22
CA ILE A 175 -3.77 2.32 -27.53
C ILE A 175 -2.54 2.76 -26.72
N THR A 176 -2.60 3.98 -26.20
CA THR A 176 -1.56 4.49 -25.31
C THR A 176 -2.18 5.20 -24.10
N THR A 177 -1.34 5.82 -23.28
CA THR A 177 -1.70 6.54 -22.06
C THR A 177 -1.12 7.97 -22.13
N PRO A 178 -1.60 8.94 -21.33
CA PRO A 178 -0.88 10.20 -21.18
C PRO A 178 0.59 9.96 -20.75
N LEU A 179 1.51 10.80 -21.21
CA LEU A 179 2.97 10.59 -21.24
C LEU A 179 3.55 9.80 -20.07
N ALA A 180 3.40 10.31 -18.84
CA ALA A 180 4.01 9.73 -17.65
C ALA A 180 3.07 8.87 -16.80
N HIS A 181 1.94 8.40 -17.38
CA HIS A 181 0.89 7.70 -16.63
C HIS A 181 0.40 8.49 -15.38
N PRO A 182 0.07 9.79 -15.47
CA PRO A 182 -0.45 10.52 -14.31
C PRO A 182 -1.91 10.16 -14.00
N ILE A 183 -2.34 10.38 -12.76
CA ILE A 183 -3.76 10.57 -12.44
C ILE A 183 -4.19 11.92 -13.01
N LEU A 184 -4.57 11.90 -14.29
CA LEU A 184 -4.78 13.10 -15.10
C LEU A 184 -5.76 14.12 -14.47
N PRO A 185 -6.87 13.69 -13.82
CA PRO A 185 -7.73 14.60 -13.07
C PRO A 185 -6.99 15.38 -11.97
N LEU A 186 -6.09 14.75 -11.22
CA LEU A 186 -5.34 15.40 -10.13
C LEU A 186 -4.26 16.36 -10.65
N ILE A 187 -3.67 16.09 -11.81
CA ILE A 187 -2.81 17.08 -12.49
C ILE A 187 -3.62 18.31 -12.90
N ALA A 188 -4.84 18.10 -13.41
CA ALA A 188 -5.72 19.19 -13.79
C ALA A 188 -6.17 20.02 -12.58
N ASP A 189 -6.57 19.37 -11.48
CA ASP A 189 -6.93 19.99 -10.19
C ASP A 189 -7.03 18.93 -9.06
N THR A 190 -6.14 19.01 -8.05
CA THR A 190 -6.17 18.08 -6.89
C THR A 190 -7.46 18.13 -6.08
N ASN A 191 -8.23 19.22 -6.16
CA ASN A 191 -9.48 19.32 -5.41
C ASN A 191 -10.56 18.36 -5.94
N LEU A 192 -10.40 17.75 -7.13
CA LEU A 192 -11.31 16.73 -7.63
C LEU A 192 -11.37 15.49 -6.72
N ALA A 193 -10.32 15.23 -5.94
CA ALA A 193 -10.32 14.18 -4.91
C ALA A 193 -11.47 14.31 -3.92
N SER A 194 -11.83 15.54 -3.55
CA SER A 194 -12.90 15.80 -2.57
C SER A 194 -14.31 15.44 -3.02
N VAL A 195 -14.50 15.11 -4.31
CA VAL A 195 -15.81 14.71 -4.84
C VAL A 195 -16.11 13.25 -4.49
N GLY A 196 -15.16 12.35 -4.79
CA GLY A 196 -15.25 10.92 -4.47
C GLY A 196 -14.92 10.61 -3.01
N ASP A 197 -14.10 11.45 -2.36
CA ASP A 197 -13.78 11.36 -0.94
C ASP A 197 -13.73 12.74 -0.28
N PRO A 198 -14.84 13.21 0.32
CA PRO A 198 -14.91 14.51 1.01
C PRO A 198 -13.97 14.65 2.23
N THR A 199 -13.37 13.56 2.69
CA THR A 199 -12.53 13.50 3.89
C THR A 199 -11.05 13.41 3.59
N ALA A 200 -10.70 13.21 2.31
CA ALA A 200 -9.33 13.13 1.82
C ALA A 200 -8.47 14.27 2.38
N LEU A 201 -7.31 13.92 2.95
CA LEU A 201 -6.32 14.91 3.37
C LEU A 201 -5.66 15.53 2.14
N LEU A 202 -6.15 16.71 1.75
CA LEU A 202 -5.62 17.44 0.60
C LEU A 202 -4.26 18.12 0.91
N PRO A 203 -3.40 18.33 -0.10
CA PRO A 203 -2.17 19.09 0.06
C PRO A 203 -2.44 20.51 0.56
N THR A 204 -1.49 21.10 1.28
CA THR A 204 -1.61 22.49 1.77
C THR A 204 -1.79 23.47 0.62
N ASN A 205 -1.12 23.22 -0.50
CA ASN A 205 -1.20 24.00 -1.71
C ASN A 205 -1.94 23.20 -2.79
N GLN A 206 -3.04 23.77 -3.29
CA GLN A 206 -3.76 23.20 -4.43
C GLN A 206 -2.83 23.08 -5.65
N PHE A 207 -2.61 21.86 -6.12
CA PHE A 207 -1.91 21.61 -7.37
C PHE A 207 -2.92 21.66 -8.52
N ARG A 208 -2.68 22.53 -9.50
CA ARG A 208 -3.61 22.79 -10.59
C ARG A 208 -2.88 23.20 -11.86
N GLN A 209 -2.62 22.23 -12.74
CA GLN A 209 -1.85 22.43 -13.96
C GLN A 209 -2.56 21.86 -15.20
N ILE A 210 -3.61 22.54 -15.65
CA ILE A 210 -4.35 22.17 -16.88
C ILE A 210 -3.45 22.09 -18.11
N ALA A 211 -2.41 22.94 -18.19
CA ALA A 211 -1.47 22.92 -19.31
C ALA A 211 -0.64 21.63 -19.32
N ASP A 212 -0.23 21.15 -18.14
CA ASP A 212 0.58 19.95 -18.01
C ASP A 212 -0.28 18.71 -18.29
N ALA A 213 -1.52 18.65 -17.77
CA ALA A 213 -2.48 17.60 -18.11
C ALA A 213 -2.69 17.45 -19.63
N ARG A 214 -2.87 18.57 -20.34
CA ARG A 214 -3.00 18.55 -21.81
C ARG A 214 -1.70 18.12 -22.52
N ALA A 215 -0.55 18.55 -22.00
CA ALA A 215 0.74 18.16 -22.54
C ALA A 215 0.97 16.65 -22.42
N HIS A 216 0.61 16.03 -21.29
CA HIS A 216 0.69 14.57 -21.13
C HIS A 216 -0.07 13.82 -22.23
N ILE A 217 -1.30 14.22 -22.55
CA ILE A 217 -2.08 13.60 -23.63
C ILE A 217 -1.39 13.81 -24.98
N ALA A 218 -1.04 15.06 -25.30
CA ALA A 218 -0.48 15.42 -26.59
C ALA A 218 0.88 14.74 -26.85
N GLU A 219 1.77 14.76 -25.86
CA GLU A 219 3.10 14.14 -25.93
C GLU A 219 3.02 12.62 -25.90
N GLY A 220 2.14 12.03 -25.08
CA GLY A 220 1.93 10.58 -25.06
C GLY A 220 1.51 10.04 -26.43
N LEU A 221 0.54 10.69 -27.07
CA LEU A 221 0.13 10.35 -28.44
C LEU A 221 1.24 10.59 -29.48
N ALA A 222 2.03 11.66 -29.33
CA ALA A 222 3.13 11.95 -30.24
C ALA A 222 4.25 10.91 -30.16
N GLU A 223 4.61 10.45 -28.96
CA GLU A 223 5.60 9.39 -28.79
C GLU A 223 5.09 8.05 -29.30
N ALA A 224 3.84 7.70 -29.00
CA ALA A 224 3.20 6.52 -29.54
C ALA A 224 3.19 6.54 -31.08
N GLU A 225 2.80 7.67 -31.70
CA GLU A 225 2.81 7.83 -33.16
C GLU A 225 4.22 7.70 -33.75
N ARG A 226 5.24 8.28 -33.08
CA ARG A 226 6.64 8.19 -33.51
C ARG A 226 7.15 6.75 -33.53
N LEU A 227 6.83 5.98 -32.48
CA LEU A 227 7.35 4.63 -32.27
C LEU A 227 6.54 3.56 -33.03
N LEU A 228 5.22 3.68 -33.05
CA LEU A 228 4.32 2.75 -33.75
C LEU A 228 4.16 3.09 -35.23
N GLY A 229 4.40 4.35 -35.63
CA GLY A 229 4.21 4.83 -37.00
C GLY A 229 2.76 5.13 -37.37
N ARG A 230 1.84 5.02 -36.41
CA ARG A 230 0.42 5.35 -36.51
C ARG A 230 -0.01 5.97 -35.18
N ARG A 231 -0.82 7.03 -35.22
CA ARG A 231 -1.37 7.68 -34.03
C ARG A 231 -2.51 6.82 -33.44
N PRO A 232 -2.47 6.48 -32.14
CA PRO A 232 -3.61 5.85 -31.46
C PRO A 232 -4.84 6.76 -31.46
N VAL A 233 -6.02 6.16 -31.52
CA VAL A 233 -7.32 6.87 -31.40
C VAL A 233 -8.00 6.56 -30.07
N GLY A 234 -7.74 5.40 -29.47
CA GLY A 234 -8.06 5.11 -28.07
C GLY A 234 -6.95 5.52 -27.11
N MET A 235 -7.33 5.80 -25.86
CA MET A 235 -6.38 6.08 -24.78
C MET A 235 -6.85 5.43 -23.47
N TRP A 236 -5.95 4.74 -22.78
CA TRP A 236 -6.12 4.36 -21.38
C TRP A 236 -5.68 5.53 -20.50
N PRO A 237 -6.58 6.24 -19.78
CA PRO A 237 -6.18 7.18 -18.75
C PRO A 237 -5.35 6.44 -17.69
N GLY A 238 -4.36 7.10 -17.06
CA GLY A 238 -3.59 6.45 -16.00
C GLY A 238 -4.54 5.94 -14.92
N GLU A 239 -4.48 4.64 -14.63
CA GLU A 239 -5.38 3.96 -13.67
C GLU A 239 -6.86 4.05 -14.04
N GLY A 240 -7.17 4.22 -15.33
CA GLY A 240 -8.51 4.54 -15.81
C GLY A 240 -9.10 5.79 -15.14
N ALA A 241 -8.27 6.69 -14.60
CA ALA A 241 -8.72 7.85 -13.86
C ALA A 241 -9.35 8.89 -14.80
N VAL A 242 -10.63 9.14 -14.57
CA VAL A 242 -11.44 10.07 -15.37
C VAL A 242 -12.17 11.06 -14.47
N ALA A 243 -12.61 12.16 -15.06
CA ALA A 243 -13.53 13.14 -14.49
C ALA A 243 -14.11 13.97 -15.65
N GLU A 244 -15.33 14.50 -15.50
CA GLU A 244 -15.95 15.40 -16.49
C GLU A 244 -14.98 16.52 -16.92
N ALA A 245 -14.23 17.09 -15.97
CA ALA A 245 -13.29 18.19 -16.18
C ALA A 245 -12.16 17.89 -17.19
N VAL A 246 -11.79 16.61 -17.39
CA VAL A 246 -10.69 16.21 -18.28
C VAL A 246 -11.16 15.61 -19.61
N MET A 247 -12.44 15.26 -19.74
CA MET A 247 -12.99 14.71 -21.00
C MET A 247 -12.74 15.60 -22.23
N PRO A 248 -12.90 16.94 -22.14
CA PRO A 248 -12.60 17.83 -23.26
C PRO A 248 -11.12 17.88 -23.66
N PHE A 249 -10.20 17.40 -22.81
CA PHE A 249 -8.77 17.37 -23.13
C PHE A 249 -8.47 16.21 -24.08
N PHE A 250 -9.06 15.04 -23.85
CA PHE A 250 -8.96 13.88 -24.74
C PHE A 250 -9.52 14.21 -26.13
N ALA A 251 -10.74 14.74 -26.20
CA ALA A 251 -11.40 15.09 -27.47
C ALA A 251 -10.57 16.05 -28.34
N LYS A 252 -9.95 17.07 -27.72
CA LYS A 252 -9.15 18.09 -28.43
C LYS A 252 -7.87 17.56 -29.06
N GLU A 253 -7.27 16.55 -28.45
CA GLU A 253 -6.03 15.95 -28.94
C GLU A 253 -6.27 14.76 -29.89
N GLY A 254 -7.55 14.51 -30.22
CA GLY A 254 -8.01 13.52 -31.20
C GLY A 254 -8.22 12.12 -30.64
N VAL A 255 -8.41 11.98 -29.32
CA VAL A 255 -8.80 10.71 -28.70
C VAL A 255 -10.30 10.52 -28.93
N GLU A 256 -10.66 9.39 -29.53
CA GLU A 256 -12.03 9.01 -29.87
C GLU A 256 -12.69 8.22 -28.74
N TRP A 257 -11.92 7.48 -27.94
CA TRP A 257 -12.45 6.71 -26.82
C TRP A 257 -11.45 6.50 -25.67
N VAL A 258 -11.99 6.32 -24.47
CA VAL A 258 -11.27 5.94 -23.25
C VAL A 258 -12.00 4.80 -22.53
N ALA A 259 -11.34 4.19 -21.53
CA ALA A 259 -11.96 3.19 -20.67
C ALA A 259 -11.68 3.45 -19.18
N THR A 260 -12.59 2.98 -18.32
CA THR A 260 -12.51 3.08 -16.86
C THR A 260 -13.32 1.93 -16.21
N GLY A 261 -13.67 2.05 -14.93
CA GLY A 261 -14.30 1.03 -14.09
C GLY A 261 -15.82 1.13 -13.97
N GLU A 262 -16.47 0.02 -13.64
CA GLU A 262 -17.90 -0.01 -13.35
C GLU A 262 -18.30 0.90 -12.18
N ASP A 263 -17.42 1.14 -11.20
CA ASP A 263 -17.69 2.05 -10.08
C ASP A 263 -17.86 3.50 -10.53
N VAL A 264 -17.07 3.94 -11.51
CA VAL A 264 -17.20 5.27 -12.12
C VAL A 264 -18.53 5.38 -12.85
N LEU A 265 -18.94 4.33 -13.59
CA LEU A 265 -20.24 4.33 -14.27
C LEU A 265 -21.39 4.34 -13.27
N ALA A 266 -21.35 3.51 -12.23
CA ALA A 266 -22.39 3.42 -11.21
C ALA A 266 -22.60 4.77 -10.50
N ALA A 267 -21.50 5.47 -10.18
CA ALA A 267 -21.54 6.81 -9.62
C ALA A 267 -22.07 7.85 -10.63
N SER A 268 -21.63 7.78 -11.89
CA SER A 268 -22.10 8.67 -12.98
C SER A 268 -23.60 8.52 -13.27
N LEU A 269 -24.14 7.30 -13.12
CA LEU A 269 -25.57 7.01 -13.26
C LEU A 269 -26.38 7.28 -11.99
N GLY A 270 -25.72 7.56 -10.86
CA GLY A 270 -26.37 7.78 -9.56
C GLY A 270 -27.01 6.53 -8.96
N ILE A 271 -26.52 5.33 -9.30
CA ILE A 271 -27.03 4.05 -8.79
C ILE A 271 -26.20 3.46 -7.64
N GLY A 272 -25.02 4.05 -7.34
CA GLY A 272 -24.14 3.63 -6.25
C GLY A 272 -23.20 2.51 -6.66
N ASN A 273 -23.73 1.32 -6.94
CA ASN A 273 -22.97 0.17 -7.44
C ASN A 273 -23.80 -0.70 -8.39
N PHE A 274 -23.13 -1.60 -9.11
CA PHE A 274 -23.79 -2.65 -9.89
C PHE A 274 -24.03 -3.88 -9.01
N GLU A 275 -25.28 -4.27 -8.83
CA GLU A 275 -25.60 -5.47 -8.05
C GLU A 275 -25.28 -6.73 -8.87
N ARG A 276 -24.91 -7.83 -8.21
CA ARG A 276 -24.63 -9.12 -8.86
C ARG A 276 -25.44 -10.24 -8.21
N ASP A 277 -25.86 -11.22 -9.02
CA ASP A 277 -26.53 -12.42 -8.50
C ASP A 277 -25.54 -13.43 -7.87
N GLY A 278 -26.07 -14.56 -7.39
CA GLY A 278 -25.26 -15.60 -6.73
C GLY A 278 -24.20 -16.27 -7.62
N ASN A 279 -24.22 -16.03 -8.93
CA ASN A 279 -23.20 -16.49 -9.88
C ASN A 279 -22.23 -15.36 -10.28
N GLY A 280 -22.41 -14.15 -9.74
CA GLY A 280 -21.62 -12.96 -10.06
C GLY A 280 -22.07 -12.22 -11.32
N THR A 281 -23.27 -12.51 -11.85
CA THR A 281 -23.81 -11.84 -13.05
C THR A 281 -24.47 -10.53 -12.65
N VAL A 282 -24.11 -9.42 -13.32
CA VAL A 282 -24.67 -8.09 -13.06
C VAL A 282 -26.18 -8.04 -13.25
N LEU A 283 -26.90 -7.45 -12.29
CA LEU A 283 -28.34 -7.33 -12.33
C LEU A 283 -28.80 -6.28 -13.32
N GLU A 284 -28.11 -5.14 -13.40
CA GLU A 284 -28.32 -4.04 -14.35
C GLU A 284 -27.51 -4.22 -15.66
N ALA A 285 -27.50 -5.43 -16.22
CA ALA A 285 -26.66 -5.80 -17.37
C ALA A 285 -26.71 -4.82 -18.56
N GLU A 286 -27.89 -4.36 -19.00
CA GLU A 286 -28.01 -3.38 -20.10
C GLU A 286 -27.25 -2.08 -19.79
N ALA A 287 -27.22 -1.63 -18.53
CA ALA A 287 -26.49 -0.42 -18.16
C ALA A 287 -24.97 -0.63 -18.17
N LEU A 288 -24.45 -1.73 -17.62
CA LEU A 288 -23.00 -1.94 -17.59
C LEU A 288 -22.44 -2.26 -18.97
N TYR A 289 -23.08 -3.15 -19.72
CA TYR A 289 -22.53 -3.72 -20.94
C TYR A 289 -22.90 -2.92 -22.20
N GLN A 290 -23.12 -1.61 -22.11
CA GLN A 290 -23.21 -0.76 -23.29
C GLN A 290 -22.14 0.34 -23.22
N PRO A 291 -21.53 0.73 -24.36
CA PRO A 291 -20.64 1.87 -24.38
C PRO A 291 -21.44 3.17 -24.29
N TYR A 292 -20.81 4.19 -23.70
CA TYR A 292 -21.41 5.53 -23.54
C TYR A 292 -20.61 6.59 -24.27
N LEU A 293 -21.22 7.75 -24.48
CA LEU A 293 -20.56 8.98 -24.91
C LEU A 293 -20.48 9.95 -23.74
N ALA A 294 -19.29 10.43 -23.40
CA ALA A 294 -19.16 11.56 -22.47
C ALA A 294 -19.57 12.86 -23.16
N ASP A 295 -20.55 13.59 -22.60
CA ASP A 295 -21.00 14.87 -23.18
C ASP A 295 -19.84 15.88 -23.23
N ASN A 296 -19.57 16.40 -24.42
CA ASN A 296 -18.57 17.45 -24.63
C ASN A 296 -19.23 18.65 -25.34
N PRO A 297 -19.81 19.63 -24.62
CA PRO A 297 -20.62 20.68 -25.24
C PRO A 297 -19.94 21.55 -26.33
N SER A 298 -18.61 21.53 -26.40
CA SER A 298 -17.81 22.35 -27.33
C SER A 298 -16.92 21.53 -28.29
N ASP A 299 -16.86 20.21 -28.14
CA ASP A 299 -15.95 19.31 -28.85
C ASP A 299 -16.71 18.02 -29.23
N PRO A 300 -16.17 17.10 -30.04
CA PRO A 300 -16.80 15.80 -30.24
C PRO A 300 -16.88 15.03 -28.92
N ASP A 301 -17.95 14.26 -28.73
CA ASP A 301 -18.08 13.35 -27.59
C ASP A 301 -17.00 12.25 -27.65
N VAL A 302 -16.57 11.79 -26.49
CA VAL A 302 -15.56 10.73 -26.34
C VAL A 302 -16.28 9.45 -25.93
N GLY A 303 -16.02 8.34 -26.64
CA GLY A 303 -16.53 7.02 -26.27
C GLY A 303 -15.97 6.54 -24.94
N MET A 304 -16.79 5.90 -24.12
CA MET A 304 -16.41 5.34 -22.83
C MET A 304 -16.82 3.87 -22.74
N PHE A 305 -15.85 3.05 -22.35
CA PHE A 305 -16.02 1.63 -22.04
C PHE A 305 -15.75 1.38 -20.56
N PHE A 306 -16.52 0.48 -19.95
CA PHE A 306 -16.49 0.23 -18.52
C PHE A 306 -16.15 -1.23 -18.25
N ARG A 307 -15.09 -1.43 -17.46
CA ARG A 307 -14.58 -2.73 -17.02
C ARG A 307 -15.65 -3.49 -16.24
N ASP A 308 -15.93 -4.73 -16.61
CA ASP A 308 -16.54 -5.68 -15.67
C ASP A 308 -15.48 -6.13 -14.67
N LEU A 309 -15.64 -5.67 -13.42
CA LEU A 309 -14.64 -5.90 -12.38
C LEU A 309 -14.50 -7.40 -12.06
N ALA A 310 -15.62 -8.09 -11.87
CA ALA A 310 -15.61 -9.49 -11.41
C ALA A 310 -14.96 -10.43 -12.43
N ILE A 311 -15.26 -10.28 -13.72
CA ILE A 311 -14.71 -11.12 -14.79
C ILE A 311 -13.24 -10.80 -15.02
N SER A 312 -12.90 -9.52 -15.03
CA SER A 312 -11.49 -9.09 -15.18
C SER A 312 -10.62 -9.65 -14.04
N ASP A 313 -11.12 -9.62 -12.81
CA ASP A 313 -10.42 -10.17 -11.63
C ASP A 313 -10.34 -11.70 -11.65
N GLN A 314 -11.29 -12.39 -12.28
CA GLN A 314 -11.13 -13.84 -12.49
C GLN A 314 -9.88 -14.15 -13.31
N LEU A 315 -9.69 -13.45 -14.43
CA LEU A 315 -8.50 -13.61 -15.28
C LEU A 315 -7.23 -13.15 -14.55
N GLY A 316 -7.29 -12.01 -13.87
CA GLY A 316 -6.14 -11.43 -13.17
C GLY A 316 -5.64 -12.27 -12.00
N PHE A 317 -6.56 -12.84 -11.21
CA PHE A 317 -6.20 -13.33 -9.86
C PHE A 317 -6.71 -14.73 -9.52
N GLN A 318 -7.82 -15.20 -10.11
CA GLN A 318 -8.50 -16.43 -9.62
C GLN A 318 -8.28 -17.65 -10.51
N TYR A 319 -8.29 -17.48 -11.83
CA TYR A 319 -8.18 -18.57 -12.80
C TYR A 319 -6.83 -19.29 -12.78
N SER A 320 -5.78 -18.66 -12.23
CA SER A 320 -4.48 -19.29 -11.99
C SER A 320 -4.55 -20.47 -11.00
N GLY A 321 -5.60 -20.53 -10.17
CA GLY A 321 -5.90 -21.65 -9.27
C GLY A 321 -6.73 -22.78 -9.89
N MET A 322 -7.18 -22.64 -11.15
CA MET A 322 -8.03 -23.60 -11.85
C MET A 322 -7.25 -24.36 -12.94
N THR A 323 -7.81 -25.47 -13.45
CA THR A 323 -7.26 -26.03 -14.69
C THR A 323 -7.65 -25.14 -15.88
N PRO A 324 -6.81 -25.04 -16.93
CA PRO A 324 -7.09 -24.22 -18.12
C PRO A 324 -8.50 -24.41 -18.70
N ASP A 325 -8.92 -25.67 -18.89
CA ASP A 325 -10.25 -26.00 -19.42
C ASP A 325 -11.40 -25.54 -18.50
N GLN A 326 -11.20 -25.56 -17.18
CA GLN A 326 -12.20 -25.12 -16.21
C GLN A 326 -12.34 -23.60 -16.23
N ALA A 327 -11.21 -22.88 -16.24
CA ALA A 327 -11.19 -21.43 -16.32
C ALA A 327 -11.84 -20.93 -17.62
N ALA A 328 -11.49 -21.54 -18.78
CA ALA A 328 -12.10 -21.20 -20.06
C ALA A 328 -13.61 -21.50 -20.09
N ALA A 329 -14.05 -22.64 -19.54
CA ALA A 329 -15.47 -22.97 -19.45
C ALA A 329 -16.25 -22.01 -18.53
N ASP A 330 -15.67 -21.61 -17.40
CA ASP A 330 -16.25 -20.61 -16.50
C ASP A 330 -16.42 -19.26 -17.22
N PHE A 331 -15.39 -18.80 -17.93
CA PHE A 331 -15.45 -17.56 -18.71
C PHE A 331 -16.61 -17.58 -19.73
N ILE A 332 -16.72 -18.66 -20.53
CA ILE A 332 -17.82 -18.79 -21.50
C ILE A 332 -19.18 -18.83 -20.80
N SER A 333 -19.31 -19.55 -19.69
CA SER A 333 -20.58 -19.61 -18.94
C SER A 333 -21.01 -18.25 -18.40
N ARG A 334 -20.06 -17.38 -18.06
CA ARG A 334 -20.35 -15.99 -17.64
C ARG A 334 -20.85 -15.15 -18.81
N MET A 335 -20.28 -15.33 -20.01
CA MET A 335 -20.78 -14.68 -21.22
C MET A 335 -22.22 -15.14 -21.54
N GLU A 336 -22.51 -16.44 -21.41
CA GLU A 336 -23.87 -16.98 -21.58
C GLU A 336 -24.85 -16.37 -20.56
N ALA A 337 -24.45 -16.28 -19.29
CA ALA A 337 -25.28 -15.69 -18.24
C ALA A 337 -25.58 -14.19 -18.47
N ILE A 338 -24.59 -13.44 -18.99
CA ILE A 338 -24.78 -12.04 -19.40
C ILE A 338 -25.79 -11.95 -20.55
N GLN A 339 -25.66 -12.81 -21.57
CA GLN A 339 -26.60 -12.86 -22.69
C GLN A 339 -28.03 -13.14 -22.20
N ASP A 340 -28.21 -14.17 -21.37
CA ASP A 340 -29.50 -14.52 -20.79
C ASP A 340 -30.11 -13.32 -20.04
N ARG A 341 -29.29 -12.58 -19.27
CA ARG A 341 -29.77 -11.40 -18.53
C ARG A 341 -30.18 -10.25 -19.46
N LEU A 342 -29.40 -9.97 -20.50
CA LEU A 342 -29.74 -8.96 -21.50
C LEU A 342 -31.06 -9.31 -22.23
N GLU A 343 -31.27 -10.58 -22.54
CA GLU A 343 -32.52 -11.07 -23.15
C GLU A 343 -33.71 -10.94 -22.18
N GLU A 344 -33.53 -11.27 -20.90
CA GLU A 344 -34.55 -11.11 -19.85
C GLU A 344 -34.98 -9.65 -19.66
N GLN A 345 -34.03 -8.71 -19.77
CA GLN A 345 -34.30 -7.27 -19.72
C GLN A 345 -34.95 -6.73 -21.00
N GLY A 346 -34.92 -7.51 -22.09
CA GLY A 346 -35.37 -7.06 -23.41
C GLY A 346 -34.46 -5.98 -24.00
N ALA A 347 -33.17 -6.01 -23.63
CA ALA A 347 -32.18 -5.04 -24.04
C ALA A 347 -31.99 -5.04 -25.58
N SER A 348 -31.67 -3.88 -26.14
CA SER A 348 -31.52 -3.73 -27.59
C SER A 348 -30.38 -2.79 -27.95
N GLY A 349 -29.67 -3.09 -29.04
CA GLY A 349 -28.48 -2.36 -29.45
C GLY A 349 -27.21 -3.19 -29.26
N THR A 350 -26.07 -2.55 -29.50
CA THR A 350 -24.76 -3.18 -29.30
C THR A 350 -24.40 -3.23 -27.83
N HIS A 351 -24.04 -4.42 -27.35
CA HIS A 351 -23.57 -4.65 -25.99
C HIS A 351 -22.12 -5.16 -26.01
N VAL A 352 -21.29 -4.64 -25.12
CA VAL A 352 -19.86 -4.94 -25.03
C VAL A 352 -19.52 -5.29 -23.59
N VAL A 353 -18.95 -6.48 -23.40
CA VAL A 353 -18.36 -6.88 -22.14
C VAL A 353 -16.87 -6.49 -22.17
N SER A 354 -16.48 -5.49 -21.37
CA SER A 354 -15.09 -5.04 -21.33
C SER A 354 -14.32 -5.79 -20.24
N VAL A 355 -13.37 -6.63 -20.67
CA VAL A 355 -12.46 -7.35 -19.78
C VAL A 355 -11.11 -6.64 -19.84
N ILE A 356 -10.76 -5.92 -18.77
CA ILE A 356 -9.62 -5.00 -18.72
C ILE A 356 -8.77 -5.36 -17.50
N LEU A 357 -7.47 -5.60 -17.71
CA LEU A 357 -6.52 -5.97 -16.68
C LEU A 357 -5.10 -5.56 -17.09
N ASP A 358 -4.19 -5.49 -16.12
CA ASP A 358 -2.77 -5.23 -16.38
C ASP A 358 -2.13 -6.35 -17.21
N GLY A 359 -1.21 -5.94 -18.08
CA GLY A 359 -0.64 -6.80 -19.12
C GLY A 359 0.43 -7.77 -18.63
N GLU A 360 0.98 -7.58 -17.43
CA GLU A 360 2.14 -8.32 -16.92
C GLU A 360 1.87 -9.07 -15.61
N ASN A 361 0.91 -8.62 -14.81
CA ASN A 361 0.79 -9.03 -13.40
C ASN A 361 0.32 -10.48 -13.20
N ALA A 362 -0.56 -10.99 -14.07
CA ALA A 362 -1.25 -12.25 -13.83
C ALA A 362 -0.39 -13.50 -14.12
N TRP A 363 0.44 -13.44 -15.16
CA TRP A 363 0.92 -14.63 -15.88
C TRP A 363 1.93 -15.47 -15.10
N GLU A 364 2.70 -14.84 -14.20
CA GLU A 364 3.63 -15.52 -13.29
C GLU A 364 2.96 -16.51 -12.34
N SER A 365 1.66 -16.30 -12.07
CA SER A 365 0.85 -17.16 -11.24
C SER A 365 0.32 -18.37 -12.01
N TYR A 366 0.27 -18.32 -13.34
CA TYR A 366 -0.19 -19.43 -14.17
C TYR A 366 0.93 -20.44 -14.44
N ASP A 367 0.53 -21.67 -14.75
CA ASP A 367 1.47 -22.69 -15.18
C ASP A 367 1.98 -22.37 -16.59
N ASP A 368 3.29 -22.55 -16.80
CA ASP A 368 3.99 -22.25 -18.05
C ASP A 368 3.61 -20.88 -18.62
N ASP A 369 3.57 -19.88 -17.75
CA ASP A 369 3.32 -18.48 -18.10
C ASP A 369 1.96 -18.21 -18.76
N GLY A 370 0.97 -19.05 -18.46
CA GLY A 370 -0.38 -18.89 -18.99
C GLY A 370 -0.58 -19.50 -20.38
N ILE A 371 0.45 -20.06 -21.04
CA ILE A 371 0.30 -20.67 -22.37
C ILE A 371 -0.88 -21.66 -22.45
N PRO A 372 -1.00 -22.66 -21.55
CA PRO A 372 -2.12 -23.60 -21.62
C PRO A 372 -3.48 -22.92 -21.39
N PHE A 373 -3.51 -21.86 -20.58
CA PHE A 373 -4.71 -21.07 -20.32
C PHE A 373 -5.14 -20.27 -21.56
N PHE A 374 -4.22 -19.58 -22.23
CA PHE A 374 -4.52 -18.88 -23.48
C PHE A 374 -4.99 -19.83 -24.57
N GLU A 375 -4.35 -21.00 -24.71
CA GLU A 375 -4.79 -22.02 -25.67
C GLU A 375 -6.24 -22.45 -25.44
N ALA A 376 -6.62 -22.67 -24.17
CA ALA A 376 -7.97 -23.06 -23.79
C ALA A 376 -8.98 -21.92 -23.94
N LEU A 377 -8.66 -20.72 -23.43
CA LEU A 377 -9.54 -19.56 -23.45
C LEU A 377 -9.79 -19.07 -24.87
N TYR A 378 -8.73 -18.86 -25.65
CA TYR A 378 -8.85 -18.38 -27.03
C TYR A 378 -9.52 -19.44 -27.92
N GLY A 379 -9.21 -20.72 -27.71
CA GLY A 379 -9.94 -21.80 -28.36
C GLY A 379 -11.44 -21.79 -28.01
N ALA A 380 -11.80 -21.51 -26.76
CA ALA A 380 -13.20 -21.44 -26.34
C ALA A 380 -13.93 -20.22 -26.94
N ILE A 381 -13.27 -19.05 -26.97
CA ILE A 381 -13.81 -17.81 -27.56
C ILE A 381 -14.04 -17.98 -29.05
N GLU A 382 -13.07 -18.51 -29.80
CA GLU A 382 -13.18 -18.71 -31.26
C GLU A 382 -14.33 -19.67 -31.62
N ASN A 383 -14.64 -20.63 -30.75
CA ASN A 383 -15.71 -21.60 -30.97
C ASN A 383 -17.09 -21.15 -30.45
N ALA A 384 -17.19 -20.01 -29.77
CA ALA A 384 -18.47 -19.46 -29.32
C ALA A 384 -19.22 -18.82 -30.49
N ASP A 385 -20.52 -19.11 -30.64
CA ASP A 385 -21.35 -18.63 -31.76
C ASP A 385 -22.38 -17.55 -31.38
N PHE A 386 -22.39 -17.14 -30.10
CA PHE A 386 -23.36 -16.19 -29.55
C PHE A 386 -22.79 -14.80 -29.23
N PHE A 387 -21.46 -14.65 -29.25
CA PHE A 387 -20.76 -13.37 -29.16
C PHE A 387 -19.57 -13.36 -30.13
N GLU A 388 -19.03 -12.17 -30.39
CA GLU A 388 -17.81 -11.99 -31.17
C GLU A 388 -16.86 -11.04 -30.43
N THR A 389 -15.57 -11.10 -30.76
CA THR A 389 -14.58 -10.15 -30.24
C THR A 389 -14.46 -8.97 -31.19
N VAL A 390 -14.42 -7.76 -30.65
CA VAL A 390 -14.47 -6.50 -31.41
C VAL A 390 -13.38 -5.54 -30.96
N LEU A 391 -12.98 -4.62 -31.84
CA LEU A 391 -12.13 -3.50 -31.45
C LEU A 391 -13.03 -2.32 -31.01
N PRO A 392 -12.72 -1.61 -29.90
CA PRO A 392 -13.54 -0.51 -29.42
C PRO A 392 -13.84 0.56 -30.48
N GLY A 393 -12.86 0.91 -31.32
CA GLY A 393 -13.06 1.86 -32.42
C GLY A 393 -14.13 1.43 -33.44
N GLU A 394 -14.37 0.13 -33.62
CA GLU A 394 -15.39 -0.39 -34.55
C GLU A 394 -16.81 -0.30 -34.00
N VAL A 395 -16.94 -0.27 -32.66
CA VAL A 395 -18.24 -0.22 -31.97
C VAL A 395 -18.85 1.18 -32.03
N LEU A 396 -18.00 2.22 -32.08
CA LEU A 396 -18.44 3.62 -32.09
C LEU A 396 -19.14 4.04 -33.40
N ASP A 397 -18.93 3.29 -34.49
CA ASP A 397 -19.34 3.68 -35.85
C ASP A 397 -20.77 3.23 -36.27
N GLY A 398 -21.58 2.64 -35.37
CA GLY A 398 -22.80 1.89 -35.75
C GLY A 398 -24.15 2.35 -35.18
N ASP A 399 -24.20 2.73 -33.90
CA ASP A 399 -25.44 2.93 -33.14
C ASP A 399 -25.50 4.30 -32.45
N SER A 400 -26.72 4.77 -32.10
CA SER A 400 -26.85 5.93 -31.21
C SER A 400 -26.55 5.50 -29.77
N LEU A 401 -25.33 5.75 -29.32
CA LEU A 401 -24.91 5.46 -27.95
C LEU A 401 -25.58 6.42 -26.94
N PRO A 402 -25.88 5.95 -25.72
CA PRO A 402 -26.34 6.83 -24.64
C PRO A 402 -25.26 7.85 -24.27
N VAL A 403 -25.70 9.04 -23.86
CA VAL A 403 -24.81 10.12 -23.42
C VAL A 403 -24.80 10.17 -21.89
N LEU A 404 -23.60 10.20 -21.31
CA LEU A 404 -23.37 10.54 -19.91
C LEU A 404 -23.28 12.06 -19.79
N GLU A 405 -24.25 12.66 -19.09
CA GLU A 405 -24.27 14.11 -18.83
C GLU A 405 -23.15 14.53 -17.87
N GLU A 406 -22.74 13.65 -16.97
CA GLU A 406 -21.67 13.87 -16.01
C GLU A 406 -20.79 12.61 -15.95
N VAL A 407 -19.47 12.80 -15.98
CA VAL A 407 -18.50 11.72 -15.76
C VAL A 407 -17.92 11.87 -14.36
N TRP A 408 -18.22 10.91 -13.50
CA TRP A 408 -17.79 10.92 -12.11
C TRP A 408 -16.26 10.91 -11.97
N PRO A 409 -15.68 11.69 -11.04
CA PRO A 409 -14.25 11.63 -10.73
C PRO A 409 -13.91 10.34 -9.96
N GLY A 410 -13.26 9.40 -10.63
CA GLY A 410 -12.80 8.15 -10.02
C GLY A 410 -11.83 7.39 -10.92
N ALA A 411 -11.44 6.19 -10.49
CA ALA A 411 -10.49 5.31 -11.16
C ALA A 411 -11.13 3.95 -11.48
N TRP A 412 -10.41 3.11 -12.23
CA TRP A 412 -10.97 1.87 -12.78
C TRP A 412 -11.39 0.78 -11.78
N PHE A 413 -10.98 0.88 -10.52
CA PHE A 413 -11.36 -0.02 -9.43
C PHE A 413 -11.95 0.73 -8.22
N SER A 414 -12.15 2.04 -8.32
CA SER A 414 -12.64 2.82 -7.18
C SER A 414 -13.43 4.07 -7.60
N PRO A 415 -14.45 4.46 -6.81
CA PRO A 415 -15.24 5.66 -7.07
C PRO A 415 -14.53 6.96 -6.59
N ASN A 416 -13.22 6.94 -6.37
CA ASN A 416 -12.43 8.08 -5.87
C ASN A 416 -10.94 7.97 -6.28
N TYR A 417 -10.07 8.78 -5.67
CA TYR A 417 -8.62 8.76 -5.92
C TYR A 417 -7.79 8.46 -4.65
N ALA A 418 -8.37 7.77 -3.66
CA ALA A 418 -7.78 7.63 -2.32
C ALA A 418 -6.36 7.04 -2.33
N THR A 419 -6.03 6.19 -3.30
CA THR A 419 -4.70 5.56 -3.49
C THR A 419 -3.59 6.52 -3.96
N TRP A 420 -3.94 7.75 -4.37
CA TRP A 420 -2.94 8.74 -4.82
C TRP A 420 -3.07 10.09 -4.12
N ILE A 421 -4.12 10.28 -3.32
CA ILE A 421 -4.41 11.49 -2.56
C ILE A 421 -5.53 11.23 -1.52
N GLY A 422 -5.17 11.40 -0.26
CA GLY A 422 -6.04 11.14 0.88
C GLY A 422 -5.28 11.08 2.20
N GLU A 423 -3.97 10.85 2.15
CA GLU A 423 -3.10 10.58 3.29
C GLU A 423 -1.95 11.62 3.45
N PRO A 424 -1.31 11.69 4.64
CA PRO A 424 -0.28 12.70 4.93
C PRO A 424 0.94 12.67 4.00
N GLU A 425 1.41 11.47 3.65
CA GLU A 425 2.55 11.22 2.77
C GLU A 425 2.24 11.73 1.35
N GLU A 426 1.09 11.35 0.80
CA GLU A 426 0.63 11.79 -0.53
C GLU A 426 0.43 13.31 -0.58
N ALA A 427 -0.22 13.89 0.43
CA ALA A 427 -0.42 15.33 0.56
C ALA A 427 0.93 16.09 0.57
N THR A 428 1.95 15.50 1.21
CA THR A 428 3.31 16.03 1.23
C THR A 428 3.97 15.94 -0.15
N ALA A 429 3.83 14.81 -0.84
CA ALA A 429 4.34 14.61 -2.20
C ALA A 429 3.74 15.63 -3.20
N TRP A 430 2.43 15.86 -3.15
CA TRP A 430 1.75 16.87 -3.96
C TRP A 430 2.24 18.30 -3.64
N ASP A 431 2.47 18.62 -2.36
CA ASP A 431 3.07 19.90 -1.94
C ASP A 431 4.50 20.07 -2.47
N TYR A 432 5.27 18.99 -2.58
CA TYR A 432 6.63 19.01 -3.14
C TYR A 432 6.60 19.27 -4.64
N LEU A 433 5.71 18.59 -5.36
CA LEU A 433 5.46 18.78 -6.78
C LEU A 433 5.00 20.22 -7.07
N PHE A 434 4.09 20.78 -6.26
CA PHE A 434 3.66 22.18 -6.35
C PHE A 434 4.82 23.16 -6.26
N ARG A 435 5.71 22.98 -5.27
CA ARG A 435 6.86 23.87 -5.07
C ARG A 435 7.84 23.81 -6.24
N MET A 436 8.18 22.60 -6.69
CA MET A 436 9.06 22.41 -7.84
C MET A 436 8.45 23.04 -9.10
N ARG A 437 7.16 22.80 -9.36
CA ARG A 437 6.47 23.36 -10.53
C ARG A 437 6.42 24.88 -10.54
N ARG A 438 6.24 25.49 -9.37
CA ARG A 438 6.27 26.95 -9.17
C ARG A 438 7.64 27.51 -9.55
N ASP A 439 8.70 26.87 -9.07
CA ASP A 439 10.08 27.32 -9.23
C ASP A 439 10.56 27.11 -10.68
N PHE A 440 10.26 25.96 -11.28
CA PHE A 440 10.41 25.72 -12.72
C PHE A 440 9.70 26.80 -13.56
N GLY A 441 8.45 27.13 -13.23
CA GLY A 441 7.72 28.18 -13.94
C GLY A 441 8.34 29.58 -13.75
N ALA A 442 9.01 29.85 -12.63
CA ALA A 442 9.73 31.11 -12.42
C ALA A 442 11.01 31.16 -13.27
N ALA A 443 11.76 30.07 -13.34
CA ALA A 443 12.92 29.93 -14.21
C ALA A 443 12.55 30.06 -15.69
N GLU A 444 11.47 29.41 -16.14
CA GLU A 444 10.96 29.53 -17.51
C GLU A 444 10.63 30.99 -17.87
N ARG A 445 10.00 31.73 -16.96
CA ARG A 445 9.65 33.15 -17.19
C ARG A 445 10.84 34.11 -17.13
N SER A 446 11.95 33.72 -16.49
CA SER A 446 13.15 34.57 -16.42
C SER A 446 13.82 34.72 -17.79
N GLY A 447 13.75 33.66 -18.61
CA GLY A 447 14.44 33.56 -19.90
C GLY A 447 15.97 33.45 -19.77
N GLU A 448 16.47 33.12 -18.57
CA GLU A 448 17.90 32.98 -18.29
C GLU A 448 18.43 31.56 -18.50
N VAL A 449 17.56 30.54 -18.36
CA VAL A 449 17.89 29.13 -18.56
C VAL A 449 17.91 28.81 -20.07
N PRO A 450 18.92 28.09 -20.59
CA PRO A 450 18.93 27.63 -21.98
C PRO A 450 17.68 26.80 -22.33
N GLU A 451 17.18 26.94 -23.56
CA GLU A 451 15.95 26.25 -24.00
C GLU A 451 16.08 24.72 -23.91
N ASP A 452 17.22 24.16 -24.32
CA ASP A 452 17.46 22.71 -24.26
C ASP A 452 17.40 22.18 -22.81
N ASP A 453 17.93 22.96 -21.85
CA ASP A 453 17.88 22.61 -20.42
C ASP A 453 16.45 22.76 -19.86
N LEU A 454 15.69 23.77 -20.32
CA LEU A 454 14.27 23.93 -19.98
C LEU A 454 13.40 22.79 -20.53
N GLU A 455 13.67 22.33 -21.75
CA GLU A 455 12.96 21.21 -22.36
C GLU A 455 13.24 19.91 -21.60
N ALA A 456 14.51 19.65 -21.28
CA ALA A 456 14.90 18.53 -20.43
C ALA A 456 14.26 18.60 -19.03
N ALA A 457 14.30 19.77 -18.39
CA ALA A 457 13.70 19.98 -17.07
C ALA A 457 12.18 19.76 -17.10
N ARG A 458 11.49 20.23 -18.15
CA ARG A 458 10.05 20.01 -18.33
C ARG A 458 9.73 18.52 -18.49
N ARG A 459 10.55 17.78 -19.24
CA ARG A 459 10.35 16.34 -19.44
C ARG A 459 10.51 15.57 -18.12
N ILE A 460 11.53 15.88 -17.33
CA ILE A 460 11.73 15.29 -15.99
C ILE A 460 10.59 15.69 -15.04
N MET A 461 10.14 16.94 -15.10
CA MET A 461 8.97 17.41 -14.34
C MET A 461 7.73 16.58 -14.66
N TYR A 462 7.45 16.30 -15.94
CA TYR A 462 6.34 15.40 -16.32
C TYR A 462 6.53 13.98 -15.81
N PHE A 463 7.75 13.44 -15.80
CA PHE A 463 7.98 12.12 -15.20
C PHE A 463 7.75 12.10 -13.69
N ALA A 464 8.00 13.21 -12.98
CA ALA A 464 7.67 13.33 -11.56
C ALA A 464 6.14 13.41 -11.29
N GLU A 465 5.34 13.69 -12.32
CA GLU A 465 3.87 13.74 -12.22
C GLU A 465 3.20 12.36 -12.40
N GLY A 466 3.97 11.29 -12.63
CA GLY A 466 3.44 9.93 -12.83
C GLY A 466 2.78 9.35 -11.57
N SER A 467 1.73 8.55 -11.74
CA SER A 467 0.94 7.98 -10.64
C SER A 467 1.72 6.97 -9.81
N ASP A 468 2.67 6.24 -10.40
CA ASP A 468 3.47 5.21 -9.74
C ASP A 468 4.20 5.72 -8.49
N TRP A 469 4.57 7.01 -8.44
CA TRP A 469 5.22 7.58 -7.26
C TRP A 469 4.28 7.71 -6.08
N PHE A 470 3.02 8.08 -6.37
CA PHE A 470 2.00 8.34 -5.36
C PHE A 470 1.34 7.06 -4.87
N TRP A 471 1.27 6.02 -5.72
CA TRP A 471 0.72 4.72 -5.37
C TRP A 471 1.37 4.11 -4.12
N TRP A 472 2.65 4.34 -3.87
CA TRP A 472 3.38 3.74 -2.73
C TRP A 472 3.47 4.65 -1.51
N TYR A 473 2.77 5.79 -1.51
CA TYR A 473 2.69 6.67 -0.35
C TYR A 473 1.38 6.42 0.40
N GLY A 474 1.44 6.44 1.72
CA GLY A 474 0.28 6.16 2.57
C GLY A 474 0.38 4.79 3.23
N ALA A 475 -0.67 4.40 3.92
CA ALA A 475 -0.78 3.17 4.69
C ALA A 475 -1.54 2.06 3.93
N ASP A 476 -2.16 2.41 2.80
CA ASP A 476 -3.02 1.53 2.01
C ASP A 476 -2.24 0.63 1.03
N GLN A 477 -1.03 1.02 0.62
CA GLN A 477 -0.16 0.27 -0.29
C GLN A 477 1.23 -0.01 0.32
N ASP A 478 1.87 -1.10 -0.14
CA ASP A 478 3.25 -1.46 0.24
C ASP A 478 3.93 -2.18 -0.95
N SER A 479 5.03 -1.63 -1.44
CA SER A 479 5.83 -2.22 -2.52
C SER A 479 6.84 -3.27 -2.03
N GLY A 480 6.95 -3.44 -0.70
CA GLY A 480 8.03 -4.11 0.00
C GLY A 480 9.35 -3.33 0.02
N ASN A 481 9.38 -2.09 -0.53
CA ASN A 481 10.55 -1.22 -0.59
C ASN A 481 10.19 0.25 -0.94
N ASP A 482 9.28 0.86 -0.19
CA ASP A 482 8.73 2.17 -0.55
C ASP A 482 9.79 3.29 -0.52
N ASP A 483 10.83 3.14 0.30
CA ASP A 483 12.01 4.03 0.35
C ASP A 483 12.66 4.23 -1.03
N TYR A 484 12.63 3.21 -1.90
CA TYR A 484 13.12 3.32 -3.27
C TYR A 484 12.28 4.29 -4.10
N PHE A 485 10.95 4.17 -4.04
CA PHE A 485 10.03 5.01 -4.80
C PHE A 485 10.09 6.45 -4.30
N ASP A 486 10.15 6.64 -2.98
CA ASP A 486 10.31 7.97 -2.38
C ASP A 486 11.61 8.65 -2.85
N THR A 487 12.72 7.92 -2.80
CA THR A 487 14.02 8.44 -3.25
C THR A 487 14.02 8.76 -4.73
N ALA A 488 13.42 7.90 -5.57
CA ALA A 488 13.34 8.12 -7.01
C ALA A 488 12.50 9.35 -7.37
N PHE A 489 11.31 9.49 -6.77
CA PHE A 489 10.45 10.66 -6.94
C PHE A 489 11.19 11.96 -6.58
N ARG A 490 11.81 12.00 -5.41
CA ARG A 490 12.57 13.17 -4.95
C ARG A 490 13.79 13.44 -5.83
N GLU A 491 14.46 12.42 -6.34
CA GLU A 491 15.58 12.60 -7.27
C GLU A 491 15.12 13.22 -8.61
N LEU A 492 13.92 12.90 -9.10
CA LEU A 492 13.34 13.60 -10.26
C LEU A 492 13.13 15.08 -9.97
N LEU A 493 12.57 15.42 -8.80
CA LEU A 493 12.41 16.82 -8.39
C LEU A 493 13.77 17.54 -8.31
N GLY A 494 14.79 16.88 -7.77
CA GLY A 494 16.15 17.41 -7.68
C GLY A 494 16.80 17.68 -9.04
N GLN A 495 16.63 16.75 -9.98
CA GLN A 495 17.13 16.91 -11.35
C GLN A 495 16.52 18.11 -12.08
N VAL A 496 15.25 18.44 -11.82
CA VAL A 496 14.64 19.67 -12.36
C VAL A 496 15.41 20.91 -11.89
N TYR A 497 15.76 20.99 -10.59
CA TYR A 497 16.55 22.11 -10.05
C TYR A 497 17.94 22.20 -10.67
N ASP A 498 18.62 21.06 -10.81
CA ASP A 498 19.95 21.00 -11.43
C ASP A 498 19.92 21.55 -12.87
N LEU A 499 18.89 21.18 -13.65
CA LEU A 499 18.73 21.59 -15.05
C LEU A 499 18.37 23.07 -15.19
N ILE A 500 17.57 23.64 -14.28
CA ILE A 500 17.29 25.08 -14.28
C ILE A 500 18.40 25.92 -13.64
N GLY A 501 19.47 25.28 -13.16
CA GLY A 501 20.65 25.93 -12.61
C GLY A 501 20.45 26.50 -11.20
N GLU A 502 19.52 25.93 -10.42
CA GLU A 502 19.25 26.30 -9.03
C GLU A 502 19.77 25.24 -8.05
N ASP A 503 20.12 25.64 -6.83
CA ASP A 503 20.50 24.71 -5.77
C ASP A 503 19.28 23.87 -5.36
N ARG A 504 19.45 22.54 -5.25
CA ARG A 504 18.38 21.64 -4.78
C ARG A 504 17.87 22.09 -3.40
N PRO A 505 16.58 22.47 -3.26
CA PRO A 505 16.05 22.89 -1.98
C PRO A 505 16.05 21.75 -0.97
N SER A 506 16.24 22.08 0.31
CA SER A 506 16.35 21.08 1.38
C SER A 506 15.15 20.13 1.48
N TYR A 507 13.95 20.56 1.06
CA TYR A 507 12.75 19.71 1.11
C TYR A 507 12.87 18.51 0.15
N VAL A 508 13.61 18.62 -0.96
CA VAL A 508 13.82 17.51 -1.90
C VAL A 508 14.68 16.40 -1.28
N SER A 509 15.56 16.75 -0.35
CA SER A 509 16.40 15.79 0.35
C SER A 509 15.69 15.10 1.53
N VAL A 510 14.45 15.46 1.83
CA VAL A 510 13.68 14.95 2.97
C VAL A 510 12.80 13.82 2.51
N PRO A 511 12.96 12.59 3.07
CA PRO A 511 12.05 11.49 2.81
C PRO A 511 10.61 11.87 3.12
N ILE A 512 9.71 11.55 2.19
CA ILE A 512 8.27 11.71 2.43
C ILE A 512 7.78 10.57 3.34
N ILE A 513 8.32 9.37 3.16
CA ILE A 513 8.09 8.21 4.02
C ILE A 513 8.98 8.34 5.27
N PRO A 514 8.41 8.34 6.48
CA PRO A 514 9.19 8.32 7.72
C PRO A 514 10.06 7.05 7.82
N GLU A 515 11.28 7.18 8.33
CA GLU A 515 12.12 6.00 8.61
C GLU A 515 11.48 5.12 9.70
N THR A 516 11.55 3.80 9.53
CA THR A 516 11.11 2.84 10.54
C THR A 516 11.80 3.12 11.88
N PRO A 517 11.03 3.36 12.95
CA PRO A 517 11.62 3.60 14.26
C PRO A 517 12.27 2.35 14.84
N ILE A 518 13.38 2.52 15.54
CA ILE A 518 13.99 1.43 16.31
C ILE A 518 13.38 1.37 17.71
N LEU A 519 13.22 0.15 18.23
CA LEU A 519 12.74 -0.09 19.59
C LEU A 519 13.88 0.02 20.61
N ALA A 520 13.54 0.49 21.81
CA ALA A 520 14.50 0.54 22.91
C ALA A 520 14.88 -0.88 23.34
N GLU A 521 16.16 -1.09 23.70
CA GLU A 521 16.60 -2.37 24.30
C GLU A 521 15.87 -2.62 25.62
N ARG A 522 15.53 -1.53 26.32
CA ARG A 522 14.68 -1.53 27.50
C ARG A 522 13.68 -0.39 27.38
N SER A 523 12.43 -0.66 27.71
CA SER A 523 11.36 0.36 27.82
C SER A 523 10.97 0.56 29.30
N PRO A 524 10.56 1.76 29.70
CA PRO A 524 10.04 1.99 31.05
C PRO A 524 8.67 1.33 31.21
N GLU A 525 8.45 0.61 32.32
CA GLU A 525 7.18 -0.08 32.60
C GLU A 525 6.09 0.88 33.10
N ASP A 526 6.48 1.91 33.85
CA ASP A 526 5.61 2.87 34.55
C ASP A 526 6.27 4.26 34.58
N VAL A 527 5.61 5.25 35.18
CA VAL A 527 6.16 6.58 35.42
C VAL A 527 7.45 6.53 36.25
N VAL A 528 8.47 7.24 35.77
CA VAL A 528 9.81 7.30 36.35
C VAL A 528 10.21 8.77 36.50
N THR A 529 10.21 9.25 37.74
CA THR A 529 10.74 10.57 38.08
C THR A 529 12.26 10.51 38.25
N VAL A 530 12.97 11.42 37.57
CA VAL A 530 14.43 11.57 37.66
C VAL A 530 14.78 12.86 38.40
N GLU A 531 15.70 12.79 39.36
CA GLU A 531 16.26 13.97 40.01
C GLU A 531 17.40 14.54 39.15
N ILE A 532 17.13 15.59 38.37
CA ILE A 532 18.13 16.23 37.49
C ILE A 532 19.41 16.61 38.26
N SER A 533 19.33 17.04 39.52
CA SER A 533 20.51 17.38 40.34
C SER A 533 21.40 16.19 40.70
N ALA A 534 20.89 14.96 40.67
CA ALA A 534 21.67 13.74 40.95
C ALA A 534 22.47 13.26 39.73
N GLY A 535 22.23 13.82 38.54
CA GLY A 535 23.01 13.58 37.33
C GLY A 535 22.93 12.14 36.83
N ALA A 536 24.02 11.63 36.26
CA ALA A 536 24.08 10.29 35.68
C ALA A 536 24.04 9.17 36.73
N ALA A 537 24.26 9.52 38.00
CA ALA A 537 24.28 8.60 39.14
C ALA A 537 22.89 8.33 39.74
N ASP A 538 21.84 9.00 39.26
CA ASP A 538 20.46 8.74 39.71
C ASP A 538 20.06 7.28 39.38
N PRO A 539 19.61 6.48 40.36
CA PRO A 539 19.20 5.10 40.13
C PRO A 539 17.94 4.97 39.27
N SER A 540 17.11 6.01 39.11
CA SER A 540 15.91 5.99 38.25
C SER A 540 16.24 5.68 36.79
N TRP A 541 17.46 5.99 36.32
CA TRP A 541 17.93 5.59 34.98
C TRP A 541 17.97 4.07 34.76
N LEU A 542 17.92 3.25 35.80
CA LEU A 542 17.81 1.78 35.67
C LEU A 542 16.41 1.33 35.24
N ALA A 543 15.38 2.13 35.51
CA ALA A 543 14.00 1.88 35.10
C ALA A 543 13.59 2.69 33.85
N ALA A 544 14.46 3.59 33.37
CA ALA A 544 14.27 4.38 32.17
C ALA A 544 14.41 3.53 30.89
N GLY A 545 13.76 3.99 29.83
CA GLY A 545 14.00 3.49 28.48
C GLY A 545 15.45 3.71 28.05
N PHE A 546 16.02 2.79 27.27
CA PHE A 546 17.45 2.81 26.92
C PHE A 546 17.73 2.30 25.51
N TYR A 547 18.54 3.06 24.79
CA TYR A 547 19.12 2.74 23.49
C TYR A 547 20.66 2.70 23.62
N PRO A 548 21.30 1.53 23.42
CA PRO A 548 22.75 1.40 23.54
C PRO A 548 23.49 1.98 22.33
N GLY A 549 24.64 2.60 22.58
CA GLY A 549 25.63 2.89 21.55
C GLY A 549 26.32 1.62 21.04
N ARG A 550 26.69 1.60 19.76
CA ARG A 550 27.47 0.52 19.13
C ARG A 550 28.95 0.89 19.03
N VAL A 551 29.76 -0.07 18.59
CA VAL A 551 31.24 0.02 18.57
C VAL A 551 31.75 1.25 17.79
N ASP A 552 31.04 1.68 16.75
CA ASP A 552 31.42 2.79 15.88
C ASP A 552 30.61 4.07 16.15
N ASP A 553 29.69 4.06 17.12
CA ASP A 553 28.89 5.23 17.47
C ASP A 553 29.70 6.19 18.34
N LEU A 554 29.48 7.50 18.13
CA LEU A 554 30.03 8.52 19.04
C LEU A 554 29.25 8.60 20.35
N VAL A 555 27.97 8.25 20.33
CA VAL A 555 27.06 8.27 21.48
C VAL A 555 27.08 6.88 22.13
N ASP A 556 27.40 6.83 23.43
CA ASP A 556 27.46 5.61 24.23
C ASP A 556 26.05 5.10 24.61
N GLY A 557 25.07 6.01 24.68
CA GLY A 557 23.67 5.64 24.89
C GLY A 557 22.70 6.81 25.03
N LEU A 558 21.43 6.54 24.74
CA LEU A 558 20.31 7.46 24.89
C LEU A 558 19.28 6.86 25.85
N TYR A 559 18.85 7.63 26.84
CA TYR A 559 17.84 7.24 27.81
C TYR A 559 16.67 8.20 27.79
N TYR A 560 15.47 7.66 28.05
CA TYR A 560 14.26 8.45 28.22
C TYR A 560 13.41 7.92 29.38
N ALA A 561 12.71 8.82 30.07
CA ALA A 561 11.74 8.49 31.11
C ALA A 561 10.62 9.54 31.11
N PHE A 562 9.48 9.21 31.70
CA PHE A 562 8.36 10.16 31.86
C PHE A 562 7.83 10.10 33.30
N ASP A 563 7.47 11.24 33.85
CA ASP A 563 6.45 11.34 34.88
C ASP A 563 5.31 12.25 34.41
N THR A 564 4.33 12.50 35.29
CA THR A 564 3.14 13.31 34.94
C THR A 564 3.46 14.77 34.62
N GLU A 565 4.65 15.27 34.96
CA GLU A 565 5.04 16.66 34.70
C GLU A 565 6.10 16.77 33.58
N ASN A 566 7.04 15.83 33.48
CA ASN A 566 8.22 15.92 32.62
C ASN A 566 8.56 14.62 31.89
N MET A 567 9.05 14.77 30.67
CA MET A 567 9.88 13.79 29.98
C MET A 567 11.35 14.08 30.31
N TYR A 568 12.06 13.09 30.83
CA TYR A 568 13.48 13.17 31.14
C TYR A 568 14.29 12.52 30.02
N LEU A 569 15.34 13.20 29.57
CA LEU A 569 16.25 12.69 28.55
C LEU A 569 17.68 12.73 29.05
N ARG A 570 18.44 11.68 28.71
CA ARG A 570 19.88 11.61 28.94
C ARG A 570 20.58 11.07 27.71
N VAL A 571 21.64 11.76 27.26
CA VAL A 571 22.55 11.27 26.22
C VAL A 571 23.95 11.17 26.81
N ASP A 572 24.55 9.99 26.72
CA ASP A 572 25.95 9.76 27.08
C ASP A 572 26.77 9.83 25.79
N GLY A 573 27.67 10.81 25.66
CA GLY A 573 28.37 11.04 24.39
C GLY A 573 29.61 11.94 24.51
N PRO A 574 30.18 12.37 23.37
CA PRO A 574 31.43 13.10 23.36
C PRO A 574 31.26 14.49 23.98
N SER A 575 32.29 14.95 24.68
CA SER A 575 32.29 16.26 25.32
C SER A 575 32.04 17.40 24.32
N ARG A 576 31.46 18.50 24.80
CA ARG A 576 31.19 19.69 23.97
C ARG A 576 32.41 20.26 23.28
N THR A 577 33.57 20.15 23.91
CA THR A 577 34.84 20.60 23.33
C THR A 577 35.28 19.78 22.10
N THR A 578 34.71 18.59 21.91
CA THR A 578 35.02 17.69 20.80
C THR A 578 34.14 17.96 19.58
N VAL A 579 32.82 18.17 19.76
CA VAL A 579 31.83 18.19 18.66
C VAL A 579 31.01 19.48 18.56
N GLY A 580 31.24 20.48 19.43
CA GLY A 580 30.67 21.82 19.30
C GLY A 580 29.23 21.96 19.80
N THR A 581 28.26 21.42 19.05
CA THR A 581 26.82 21.44 19.37
C THR A 581 26.35 20.06 19.84
N GLN A 582 25.44 20.04 20.81
CA GLN A 582 24.78 18.83 21.30
C GLN A 582 23.29 19.10 21.23
N GLU A 583 22.63 18.32 20.38
CA GLU A 583 21.25 18.57 20.00
C GLU A 583 20.44 17.29 20.17
N ILE A 584 19.18 17.45 20.58
CA ILE A 584 18.18 16.39 20.60
C ILE A 584 16.97 16.92 19.86
N TYR A 585 16.61 16.26 18.78
CA TYR A 585 15.43 16.54 17.99
C TYR A 585 14.29 15.65 18.45
N LEU A 586 13.11 16.23 18.60
CA LEU A 586 11.92 15.55 19.09
C LEU A 586 10.78 15.67 18.08
N GLY A 587 10.13 14.55 17.79
CA GLY A 587 8.94 14.46 16.94
C GLY A 587 7.75 14.07 17.80
N ALA A 588 6.96 15.06 18.19
CA ALA A 588 5.79 14.86 19.03
C ALA A 588 4.54 14.49 18.19
N PRO A 589 3.53 13.82 18.78
CA PRO A 589 2.25 13.58 18.11
C PRO A 589 1.58 14.88 17.67
N SER A 590 1.66 15.91 18.50
CA SER A 590 1.09 17.23 18.22
C SER A 590 2.16 18.29 17.90
N GLY A 591 1.74 19.34 17.18
CA GLY A 591 2.58 20.48 16.82
C GLY A 591 3.05 20.48 15.36
N THR A 592 3.69 21.57 14.95
CA THR A 592 4.15 21.74 13.58
C THR A 592 5.40 20.92 13.30
N LYS A 593 5.24 19.80 12.60
CA LYS A 593 6.35 18.95 12.14
C LYS A 593 7.20 19.70 11.09
N ARG A 594 8.52 19.63 11.24
CA ARG A 594 9.52 20.20 10.34
C ARG A 594 10.55 19.14 10.00
N ALA A 595 10.87 19.05 8.73
CA ALA A 595 12.00 18.27 8.30
C ALA A 595 13.31 18.96 8.68
N VAL A 596 14.29 18.18 9.09
CA VAL A 596 15.62 18.65 9.47
C VAL A 596 16.67 17.75 8.82
N THR A 597 17.67 18.39 8.21
CA THR A 597 18.85 17.74 7.64
C THR A 597 20.08 18.29 8.34
N LEU A 598 20.98 17.40 8.77
CA LEU A 598 22.24 17.70 9.45
C LEU A 598 23.36 16.94 8.74
N ASP A 599 24.34 17.66 8.22
CA ASP A 599 25.47 17.10 7.45
C ASP A 599 25.02 16.10 6.37
N ASP A 600 24.03 16.49 5.55
CA ASP A 600 23.43 15.68 4.49
C ASP A 600 22.71 14.38 4.98
N GLN A 601 22.56 14.21 6.29
CA GLN A 601 21.76 13.14 6.90
C GLN A 601 20.42 13.69 7.39
N VAL A 602 19.34 12.95 7.14
CA VAL A 602 17.99 13.31 7.59
C VAL A 602 17.65 12.67 8.92
N LEU A 603 16.74 13.30 9.68
CA LEU A 603 16.32 12.76 10.97
C LEU A 603 15.49 11.46 10.86
N GLY A 604 14.88 11.18 9.71
CA GLY A 604 13.96 10.06 9.55
C GLY A 604 12.55 10.30 10.12
N PHE A 605 12.26 11.50 10.65
CA PHE A 605 10.93 11.91 11.10
C PHE A 605 10.78 13.44 11.05
N GLY A 606 9.53 13.92 11.05
CA GLY A 606 9.22 15.34 11.19
C GLY A 606 9.42 15.83 12.63
N ALA A 607 10.47 16.59 12.89
CA ALA A 607 10.74 17.16 14.20
C ALA A 607 9.81 18.33 14.52
N THR A 608 9.23 18.35 15.71
CA THR A 608 8.41 19.45 16.20
C THR A 608 9.22 20.42 17.07
N GLN A 609 10.26 19.91 17.75
CA GLN A 609 11.04 20.63 18.74
C GLN A 609 12.53 20.28 18.65
N LEU A 610 13.40 21.22 19.01
CA LEU A 610 14.85 21.01 19.20
C LEU A 610 15.23 21.37 20.63
N ILE A 611 15.98 20.48 21.28
CA ILE A 611 16.72 20.79 22.50
C ILE A 611 18.19 20.96 22.14
N ARG A 612 18.78 22.11 22.49
CA ARG A 612 20.21 22.35 22.32
C ARG A 612 20.87 22.64 23.66
N PHE A 613 21.96 21.93 23.96
CA PHE A 613 22.77 22.24 25.15
C PHE A 613 23.68 23.43 24.89
N GLU A 614 23.48 24.49 25.66
CA GLU A 614 24.22 25.75 25.68
C GLU A 614 25.15 25.86 26.90
N ALA A 615 26.01 26.87 26.93
CA ALA A 615 27.05 26.98 27.98
C ALA A 615 26.43 27.21 29.37
N SER A 616 25.19 27.70 29.43
CA SER A 616 24.42 28.02 30.62
C SER A 616 23.35 27.00 30.99
N GLY A 617 23.13 25.94 30.18
CA GLY A 617 22.04 24.98 30.36
C GLY A 617 21.48 24.49 29.02
N ALA A 618 20.30 23.86 29.01
CA ALA A 618 19.61 23.44 27.80
C ALA A 618 18.51 24.41 27.37
N CYS A 619 18.37 24.61 26.06
CA CYS A 619 17.35 25.46 25.44
C CYS A 619 16.39 24.62 24.60
N LEU A 620 15.08 24.83 24.76
CA LEU A 620 14.02 24.30 23.91
C LEU A 620 13.64 25.32 22.84
N TYR A 621 13.55 24.86 21.59
CA TYR A 621 13.18 25.64 20.41
C TYR A 621 12.01 25.00 19.67
N ASP A 622 10.89 25.72 19.59
CA ASP A 622 9.65 25.31 18.94
C ASP A 622 8.72 26.53 18.66
N PRO A 623 7.97 26.55 17.54
CA PRO A 623 8.12 25.63 16.42
C PRO A 623 9.49 25.78 15.76
N LEU A 624 10.00 24.71 15.15
CA LEU A 624 11.25 24.76 14.41
C LEU A 624 11.17 25.73 13.21
N PRO A 625 12.30 26.35 12.82
CA PRO A 625 12.33 27.34 11.74
C PRO A 625 11.77 26.79 10.42
N VAL A 626 11.21 27.68 9.60
CA VAL A 626 10.75 27.32 8.26
C VAL A 626 11.93 27.17 7.30
N PRO A 627 11.85 26.24 6.33
CA PRO A 627 12.84 26.16 5.25
C PRO A 627 13.05 27.53 4.59
N GLY A 628 14.31 27.93 4.39
CA GLY A 628 14.69 29.25 3.86
C GLY A 628 14.84 30.38 4.89
N ASN A 629 14.51 30.15 6.18
CA ASN A 629 14.82 31.07 7.27
C ASN A 629 15.40 30.29 8.46
N PRO A 630 16.73 30.17 8.58
CA PRO A 630 17.38 29.30 9.58
C PRO A 630 17.40 29.89 11.00
N GLN A 631 16.73 31.02 11.24
CA GLN A 631 16.79 31.68 12.53
C GLN A 631 15.93 30.93 13.56
N LEU A 632 16.60 30.39 14.59
CA LEU A 632 15.93 29.77 15.72
C LEU A 632 15.08 30.78 16.51
N PRO A 633 13.94 30.35 17.08
CA PRO A 633 13.12 31.18 17.95
C PRO A 633 13.86 31.50 19.28
N GLU A 634 13.23 32.29 20.14
CA GLU A 634 13.79 32.60 21.46
C GLU A 634 13.95 31.32 22.31
N CYS A 635 15.11 31.16 22.94
CA CYS A 635 15.39 30.02 23.81
C CYS A 635 14.44 29.99 25.01
N ARG A 636 13.76 28.86 25.21
CA ARG A 636 13.07 28.54 26.46
C ARG A 636 13.98 27.63 27.29
N GLU A 637 14.52 28.16 28.39
CA GLU A 637 15.43 27.41 29.26
C GLU A 637 14.74 26.20 29.90
N LEU A 638 15.41 25.06 29.89
CA LEU A 638 14.98 23.81 30.52
C LEU A 638 15.83 23.48 31.75
N GLU A 639 15.21 22.82 32.73
CA GLU A 639 15.96 22.22 33.83
C GLU A 639 16.89 21.13 33.27
N SER A 640 18.19 21.28 33.51
CA SER A 640 19.21 20.45 32.88
C SER A 640 20.48 20.38 33.72
N THR A 641 21.24 19.31 33.51
CA THR A 641 22.59 19.16 34.07
C THR A 641 23.52 18.50 33.06
N VAL A 642 24.82 18.74 33.19
CA VAL A 642 25.87 18.03 32.45
C VAL A 642 26.81 17.40 33.48
N ASP A 643 26.83 16.07 33.54
CA ASP A 643 27.63 15.29 34.47
C ASP A 643 28.70 14.50 33.69
N GLY A 644 29.91 15.05 33.60
CA GLY A 644 30.97 14.50 32.76
C GLY A 644 30.60 14.55 31.27
N ASN A 645 30.33 13.38 30.70
CA ASN A 645 29.94 13.17 29.30
C ASN A 645 28.43 12.88 29.14
N SER A 646 27.66 13.01 30.23
CA SER A 646 26.22 12.78 30.24
C SER A 646 25.47 14.10 30.22
N TYR A 647 24.55 14.23 29.26
CA TYR A 647 23.75 15.43 29.01
C TYR A 647 22.31 15.16 29.37
N ILE A 648 21.81 15.81 30.42
CA ILE A 648 20.54 15.45 31.05
C ILE A 648 19.61 16.66 31.06
N VAL A 649 18.33 16.45 30.71
CA VAL A 649 17.32 17.51 30.61
C VAL A 649 15.94 17.00 30.98
N ALA A 650 15.15 17.85 31.64
CA ALA A 650 13.72 17.66 31.86
C ALA A 650 12.91 18.56 30.90
N VAL A 651 12.01 17.95 30.14
CA VAL A 651 11.15 18.60 29.15
C VAL A 651 9.71 18.52 29.65
N PRO A 652 9.02 19.63 29.93
CA PRO A 652 7.66 19.58 30.45
C PRO A 652 6.72 18.86 29.48
N VAL A 653 5.98 17.85 29.93
CA VAL A 653 5.11 17.01 29.07
C VAL A 653 4.14 17.83 28.23
N ARG A 654 3.63 18.94 28.78
CA ARG A 654 2.75 19.90 28.10
C ARG A 654 3.31 20.49 26.80
N THR A 655 4.63 20.40 26.54
CA THR A 655 5.21 20.88 25.27
C THR A 655 4.92 19.93 24.11
N PHE A 656 4.56 18.67 24.39
CA PHE A 656 4.20 17.66 23.40
C PHE A 656 2.69 17.62 23.09
N GLY A 657 1.90 18.51 23.70
CA GLY A 657 0.44 18.44 23.70
C GLY A 657 -0.10 17.68 24.92
N ALA A 658 -1.32 17.17 24.80
CA ALA A 658 -1.87 16.23 25.77
C ALA A 658 -1.38 14.83 25.40
N LEU A 659 -0.27 14.39 25.99
CA LEU A 659 0.21 13.01 25.82
C LEU A 659 -0.67 12.05 26.62
N GLU A 660 -1.08 10.96 25.97
CA GLU A 660 -1.82 9.86 26.56
C GLU A 660 -0.99 8.56 26.56
N GLU A 661 -1.45 7.54 27.31
CA GLU A 661 -0.73 6.26 27.43
C GLU A 661 -0.47 5.61 26.07
N GLY A 662 0.80 5.44 25.72
CA GLY A 662 1.24 4.80 24.50
C GLY A 662 1.52 5.75 23.33
N ASP A 663 1.29 7.05 23.50
CA ASP A 663 1.72 8.07 22.53
C ASP A 663 3.23 8.02 22.30
N ARG A 664 3.64 8.23 21.04
CA ARG A 664 5.04 8.10 20.61
C ARG A 664 5.69 9.45 20.42
N VAL A 665 6.81 9.67 21.09
CA VAL A 665 7.73 10.80 20.84
C VAL A 665 8.97 10.25 20.14
N PHE A 666 9.18 10.64 18.88
CA PHE A 666 10.37 10.26 18.10
C PHE A 666 11.57 11.10 18.50
N LEU A 667 12.76 10.51 18.48
CA LEU A 667 13.98 11.17 18.93
C LEU A 667 15.20 10.76 18.10
N LYS A 668 15.99 11.77 17.70
CA LYS A 668 17.40 11.59 17.30
C LYS A 668 18.24 12.64 18.01
N SER A 669 19.40 12.22 18.49
CA SER A 669 20.44 13.10 19.01
C SER A 669 21.48 13.38 17.92
N TYR A 670 22.09 14.56 17.95
CA TYR A 670 23.17 14.94 17.06
C TYR A 670 24.36 15.45 17.85
N PHE A 671 25.43 14.66 17.85
CA PHE A 671 26.68 14.89 18.58
C PHE A 671 27.87 14.79 17.61
N GLY A 672 27.73 15.40 16.43
CA GLY A 672 28.64 15.28 15.29
C GLY A 672 28.29 14.11 14.34
N THR A 673 27.47 13.18 14.81
CA THR A 673 26.75 12.18 14.02
C THR A 673 25.33 12.08 14.56
N LEU A 674 24.39 11.63 13.72
CA LEU A 674 23.06 11.26 14.18
C LEU A 674 23.11 9.95 14.99
N PHE A 675 22.35 9.92 16.08
CA PHE A 675 22.16 8.73 16.89
C PHE A 675 20.70 8.63 17.40
N PRO A 676 20.03 7.48 17.24
CA PRO A 676 20.53 6.26 16.61
C PRO A 676 20.71 6.40 15.10
N ALA A 677 21.71 5.70 14.55
CA ALA A 677 22.05 5.78 13.13
C ALA A 677 21.07 4.99 12.23
N GLU A 678 20.48 3.92 12.74
CA GLU A 678 19.61 3.00 11.97
C GLU A 678 18.19 3.52 11.75
N GLY A 679 17.76 4.51 12.51
CA GLY A 679 16.39 5.01 12.50
C GLY A 679 16.10 5.85 13.73
N PRO A 680 14.95 6.52 13.80
CA PRO A 680 14.57 7.28 14.97
C PRO A 680 14.32 6.37 16.17
N ALA A 681 14.83 6.76 17.33
CA ALA A 681 14.40 6.15 18.59
C ALA A 681 12.98 6.61 18.91
N VAL A 682 12.21 5.76 19.59
CA VAL A 682 10.86 6.08 20.07
C VAL A 682 10.80 6.05 21.60
N ALA A 683 10.30 7.14 22.18
CA ALA A 683 9.90 7.20 23.56
C ALA A 683 8.38 7.07 23.64
N GLN A 684 7.91 5.95 24.18
CA GLN A 684 6.49 5.70 24.37
C GLN A 684 6.05 6.23 25.73
N ALA A 685 5.01 7.06 25.76
CA ALA A 685 4.47 7.62 26.99
C ALA A 685 3.85 6.49 27.83
N PRO A 686 4.18 6.36 29.13
CA PRO A 686 3.44 5.49 30.04
C PRO A 686 2.06 6.08 30.34
N ASN A 687 1.30 5.50 31.28
CA ASN A 687 0.04 6.11 31.69
C ASN A 687 0.30 7.43 32.42
N LEU A 688 0.12 8.54 31.70
CA LEU A 688 0.30 9.91 32.19
C LEU A 688 -1.04 10.58 32.57
N SER A 689 -2.18 9.94 32.28
CA SER A 689 -3.52 10.54 32.37
C SER A 689 -4.31 10.06 33.61
N ASP A 690 -5.32 10.85 33.99
CA ASP A 690 -6.33 10.48 34.99
C ASP A 690 -7.38 9.55 34.34
N PHE A 691 -6.97 8.40 33.78
CA PHE A 691 -7.91 7.42 33.25
C PHE A 691 -8.84 6.93 34.36
N GLU A 692 -10.14 7.23 34.22
CA GLU A 692 -11.19 6.77 35.14
C GLU A 692 -11.81 5.49 34.59
N ALA A 693 -11.36 4.34 35.10
CA ALA A 693 -11.96 3.04 34.80
C ALA A 693 -13.42 3.03 35.25
N LEU A 694 -14.34 2.85 34.29
CA LEU A 694 -15.77 2.69 34.56
C LEU A 694 -16.09 1.22 34.79
N ARG A 695 -15.43 0.33 34.05
CA ARG A 695 -15.65 -1.11 34.14
C ARG A 695 -14.39 -1.88 33.75
N THR A 696 -14.13 -2.94 34.49
CA THR A 696 -13.05 -3.91 34.22
C THR A 696 -13.66 -5.31 34.28
N VAL A 697 -13.39 -6.12 33.26
CA VAL A 697 -13.89 -7.48 33.10
C VAL A 697 -12.66 -8.37 32.86
N ALA A 698 -12.44 -9.31 33.78
CA ALA A 698 -11.40 -10.31 33.61
C ALA A 698 -11.98 -11.46 32.78
N ASP A 699 -11.20 -11.91 31.82
CA ASP A 699 -11.50 -13.07 31.00
C ASP A 699 -10.76 -14.30 31.57
N PRO A 700 -11.29 -15.52 31.41
CA PRO A 700 -10.56 -16.76 31.67
C PRO A 700 -9.29 -16.86 30.80
N SER A 701 -8.70 -18.06 30.72
CA SER A 701 -7.48 -18.21 29.94
C SER A 701 -7.43 -19.58 29.31
N GLY A 702 -7.01 -19.62 28.05
CA GLY A 702 -6.97 -20.83 27.24
C GLY A 702 -8.35 -21.23 26.68
N ASP A 703 -9.25 -20.27 26.52
CA ASP A 703 -10.59 -20.39 25.93
C ASP A 703 -10.70 -19.81 24.51
N ASP A 704 -9.56 -19.48 23.90
CA ASP A 704 -9.37 -19.05 22.51
C ASP A 704 -9.57 -20.17 21.46
N HIS A 705 -10.59 -20.99 21.66
CA HIS A 705 -10.94 -22.16 20.87
C HIS A 705 -12.34 -22.04 20.22
N GLY A 706 -12.87 -20.83 20.09
CA GLY A 706 -14.16 -20.52 19.46
C GLY A 706 -15.30 -21.29 20.13
N PRO A 707 -16.14 -22.03 19.39
CA PRO A 707 -17.12 -22.99 19.94
C PRO A 707 -16.54 -24.17 20.77
N GLY A 708 -15.25 -24.14 21.11
CA GLY A 708 -14.50 -25.20 21.80
C GLY A 708 -13.83 -26.21 20.87
N THR A 709 -13.93 -26.03 19.55
CA THR A 709 -13.35 -26.95 18.54
C THR A 709 -12.20 -26.33 17.75
N TYR A 710 -11.98 -25.02 17.84
CA TYR A 710 -11.07 -24.33 16.93
C TYR A 710 -9.60 -24.58 17.25
N SER A 711 -8.81 -24.57 16.19
CA SER A 711 -7.35 -24.74 16.24
C SER A 711 -6.68 -23.67 15.40
N TYR A 712 -5.54 -23.21 15.89
CA TYR A 712 -4.74 -22.18 15.25
C TYR A 712 -4.30 -22.60 13.84
N PRO A 713 -4.13 -21.64 12.91
CA PRO A 713 -3.41 -21.92 11.67
C PRO A 713 -2.00 -22.44 11.94
N THR A 714 -1.42 -23.18 11.00
CA THR A 714 -0.19 -23.94 11.25
C THR A 714 1.10 -23.16 11.00
N ASP A 715 1.03 -21.96 10.43
CA ASP A 715 2.19 -21.09 10.27
C ASP A 715 2.72 -20.58 11.61
N GLN A 716 4.03 -20.31 11.69
CA GLN A 716 4.70 -19.94 12.93
C GLN A 716 4.38 -18.52 13.41
N VAL A 717 3.83 -17.67 12.53
CA VAL A 717 3.39 -16.32 12.93
C VAL A 717 2.20 -16.34 13.89
N PHE A 718 1.40 -17.42 13.88
CA PHE A 718 0.27 -17.62 14.78
C PHE A 718 0.73 -18.31 16.08
N ILE A 719 1.24 -17.50 17.01
CA ILE A 719 1.77 -18.03 18.26
C ILE A 719 0.64 -18.41 19.23
N PRO A 720 0.83 -19.44 20.09
CA PRO A 720 -0.19 -19.82 21.08
C PRO A 720 -0.64 -18.64 21.96
N ASN A 721 -1.94 -18.63 22.28
CA ASN A 721 -2.63 -17.61 23.06
C ASN A 721 -2.70 -16.22 22.40
N SER A 722 -2.46 -16.11 21.08
CA SER A 722 -2.52 -14.83 20.37
C SER A 722 -3.92 -14.27 20.21
N TYR A 723 -4.96 -15.05 20.55
CA TYR A 723 -6.35 -14.62 20.56
C TYR A 723 -7.00 -14.69 21.95
N ASP A 724 -6.30 -15.25 22.94
CA ASP A 724 -6.74 -15.47 24.32
C ASP A 724 -6.85 -14.14 25.08
N LEU A 725 -8.07 -13.62 25.18
CA LEU A 725 -8.40 -12.45 25.97
C LEU A 725 -8.03 -12.69 27.44
N ARG A 726 -7.70 -11.61 28.15
CA ARG A 726 -7.38 -11.67 29.58
C ARG A 726 -8.06 -10.60 30.38
N ASN A 727 -8.15 -9.42 29.81
CA ASN A 727 -8.78 -8.30 30.48
C ASN A 727 -9.37 -7.35 29.45
N PHE A 728 -10.56 -6.86 29.75
CA PHE A 728 -11.16 -5.74 29.07
C PHE A 728 -11.47 -4.66 30.08
N GLU A 729 -11.11 -3.42 29.76
CA GLU A 729 -11.41 -2.28 30.60
C GLU A 729 -11.95 -1.15 29.73
N VAL A 730 -13.05 -0.54 30.17
CA VAL A 730 -13.60 0.66 29.55
C VAL A 730 -13.62 1.78 30.58
N GLY A 731 -13.18 2.95 30.17
CA GLY A 731 -13.09 4.12 31.02
C GLY A 731 -13.07 5.43 30.25
N VAL A 732 -12.96 6.55 30.97
CA VAL A 732 -12.91 7.88 30.37
C VAL A 732 -11.54 8.49 30.59
N SER A 733 -10.96 9.04 29.52
CA SER A 733 -9.75 9.87 29.56
C SER A 733 -9.96 11.08 28.67
N GLY A 734 -9.95 12.28 29.26
CA GLY A 734 -10.26 13.52 28.51
C GLY A 734 -11.65 13.49 27.89
N ASP A 735 -11.71 13.76 26.58
CA ASP A 735 -12.94 13.74 25.77
C ASP A 735 -13.20 12.37 25.09
N ASN A 736 -12.37 11.35 25.40
CA ASN A 736 -12.44 10.02 24.82
C ASN A 736 -13.05 8.99 25.77
N LEU A 737 -13.78 8.04 25.20
CA LEU A 737 -14.05 6.74 25.80
C LEU A 737 -12.90 5.83 25.39
N VAL A 738 -12.24 5.24 26.38
CA VAL A 738 -11.02 4.44 26.17
C VAL A 738 -11.33 2.98 26.51
N PHE A 739 -10.98 2.09 25.59
CA PHE A 739 -11.08 0.65 25.73
C PHE A 739 -9.68 0.04 25.77
N ASN A 740 -9.33 -0.60 26.88
CA ASN A 740 -8.12 -1.41 26.99
C ASN A 740 -8.50 -2.88 26.80
N VAL A 741 -7.89 -3.55 25.84
CA VAL A 741 -8.01 -4.99 25.61
C VAL A 741 -6.64 -5.62 25.85
N GLU A 742 -6.58 -6.63 26.70
CA GLU A 742 -5.36 -7.38 26.98
C GLU A 742 -5.52 -8.84 26.55
N ILE A 743 -4.48 -9.39 25.93
CA ILE A 743 -4.38 -10.80 25.54
C ILE A 743 -3.21 -11.50 26.25
N ASN A 744 -3.24 -12.83 26.31
CA ASN A 744 -2.33 -13.65 27.09
C ASN A 744 -0.95 -13.90 26.44
N THR A 745 -0.53 -13.06 25.50
CA THR A 745 0.78 -13.17 24.86
C THR A 745 1.19 -11.85 24.23
N ILE A 746 2.41 -11.79 23.72
CA ILE A 746 2.88 -10.63 22.97
C ILE A 746 2.08 -10.46 21.67
N ILE A 747 1.81 -9.22 21.27
CA ILE A 747 1.25 -8.93 19.95
C ILE A 747 2.41 -8.68 19.00
N ASN A 748 2.57 -9.56 18.02
CA ASN A 748 3.55 -9.40 16.96
C ASN A 748 2.92 -8.70 15.75
N ASN A 749 3.73 -7.93 15.04
CA ASN A 749 3.36 -7.31 13.76
C ASN A 749 4.25 -7.81 12.62
N PRO A 750 4.19 -9.12 12.26
CA PRO A 750 5.05 -9.71 11.24
C PRO A 750 4.87 -9.12 9.83
N TRP A 751 3.77 -8.42 9.59
CA TRP A 751 3.40 -7.87 8.28
C TRP A 751 3.41 -6.34 8.24
N GLY A 752 3.99 -5.69 9.26
CA GLY A 752 4.17 -4.23 9.24
C GLY A 752 2.87 -3.42 9.20
N SER A 753 1.76 -3.94 9.73
CA SER A 753 0.49 -3.22 9.84
C SER A 753 0.71 -1.81 10.45
N PRO A 754 0.07 -0.77 9.89
CA PRO A 754 0.18 0.59 10.40
C PRO A 754 -0.35 0.73 11.84
N ASN A 755 -1.43 0.02 12.20
CA ASN A 755 -1.99 0.04 13.55
C ASN A 755 -1.31 -0.93 14.52
N GLY A 756 -0.30 -1.70 14.08
CA GLY A 756 0.41 -2.65 14.94
C GLY A 756 -0.29 -3.99 15.15
N LEU A 757 -1.39 -4.26 14.44
CA LEU A 757 -2.16 -5.50 14.51
C LEU A 757 -2.10 -6.24 13.17
N ALA A 758 -1.26 -7.27 13.06
CA ALA A 758 -1.22 -8.08 11.85
C ALA A 758 -2.08 -9.35 11.96
N ILE A 759 -2.14 -9.94 13.16
CA ILE A 759 -2.70 -11.28 13.36
C ILE A 759 -4.13 -11.23 13.94
N GLN A 760 -4.43 -10.23 14.76
CA GLN A 760 -5.69 -10.11 15.48
C GLN A 760 -6.59 -9.04 14.86
N THR A 761 -7.87 -9.35 14.80
CA THR A 761 -8.94 -8.37 14.64
C THR A 761 -9.80 -8.40 15.89
N PHE A 762 -10.02 -7.26 16.53
CA PHE A 762 -10.93 -7.14 17.66
C PHE A 762 -12.21 -6.44 17.22
N ASP A 763 -13.36 -6.90 17.68
CA ASP A 763 -14.59 -6.12 17.61
C ASP A 763 -15.05 -5.75 19.03
N ILE A 764 -15.48 -4.51 19.23
CA ILE A 764 -16.15 -4.05 20.45
C ILE A 764 -17.56 -3.58 20.07
N TYR A 765 -18.58 -4.25 20.60
CA TYR A 765 -19.98 -3.87 20.44
C TYR A 765 -20.48 -3.17 21.69
N VAL A 766 -21.13 -2.02 21.53
CA VAL A 766 -21.66 -1.18 22.59
C VAL A 766 -23.19 -1.17 22.49
N ASP A 767 -23.83 -1.71 23.53
CA ASP A 767 -25.27 -1.67 23.77
C ASP A 767 -25.54 -0.58 24.80
N LYS A 768 -26.22 0.50 24.41
CA LYS A 768 -26.43 1.66 25.27
C LYS A 768 -27.62 1.50 26.23
N ASP A 769 -28.49 0.53 26.00
CA ASP A 769 -29.66 0.28 26.81
C ASP A 769 -29.94 -1.23 27.02
N PRO A 770 -28.98 -1.97 27.60
CA PRO A 770 -29.00 -3.43 27.62
C PRO A 770 -30.28 -4.02 28.19
N GLY A 771 -30.82 -5.01 27.48
CA GLY A 771 -32.11 -5.65 27.76
C GLY A 771 -33.31 -5.03 27.01
N SER A 772 -33.11 -3.97 26.23
CA SER A 772 -34.13 -3.35 25.38
C SER A 772 -34.40 -4.13 24.09
N GLY A 773 -33.37 -4.80 23.55
CA GLY A 773 -33.36 -5.39 22.22
C GLY A 773 -33.41 -4.36 21.09
N THR A 774 -32.98 -3.11 21.33
CA THR A 774 -32.84 -2.08 20.30
C THR A 774 -31.44 -2.11 19.66
N GLY A 775 -31.29 -1.51 18.47
CA GLY A 775 -30.05 -1.58 17.68
C GLY A 775 -29.99 -2.83 16.78
N ALA A 776 -28.77 -3.21 16.39
CA ALA A 776 -28.50 -4.39 15.58
C ALA A 776 -28.32 -5.63 16.48
N GLN A 777 -28.84 -6.78 16.06
CA GLN A 777 -28.65 -8.06 16.76
C GLN A 777 -27.54 -8.86 16.11
N ASP A 778 -27.59 -8.99 14.78
CA ASP A 778 -26.50 -9.59 14.02
C ASP A 778 -25.24 -8.75 14.22
N LEU A 779 -24.11 -9.43 14.40
CA LEU A 779 -22.81 -8.77 14.47
C LEU A 779 -22.42 -8.22 13.09
N ILE A 780 -21.29 -7.49 13.04
CA ILE A 780 -20.74 -6.98 11.78
C ILE A 780 -20.61 -8.13 10.76
N ASP A 781 -20.84 -7.82 9.48
CA ASP A 781 -20.83 -8.83 8.43
C ASP A 781 -19.54 -9.67 8.45
N GLY A 782 -19.71 -10.97 8.21
CA GLY A 782 -18.62 -11.94 8.23
C GLY A 782 -18.36 -12.59 9.58
N ARG A 783 -18.88 -12.08 10.71
CA ARG A 783 -18.63 -12.69 12.04
C ARG A 783 -19.44 -13.97 12.27
N ASN A 784 -20.58 -14.13 11.58
CA ASN A 784 -21.46 -15.30 11.68
C ASN A 784 -21.96 -15.59 13.11
N ALA A 785 -22.24 -14.54 13.88
CA ALA A 785 -22.84 -14.60 15.21
C ALA A 785 -23.76 -13.40 15.45
N SER A 786 -24.57 -13.45 16.51
CA SER A 786 -25.46 -12.36 16.91
C SER A 786 -25.54 -12.23 18.43
N LEU A 787 -25.98 -11.06 18.92
CA LEU A 787 -26.42 -10.92 20.30
C LEU A 787 -27.75 -11.66 20.50
N SER A 788 -28.06 -12.04 21.75
CA SER A 788 -29.35 -12.66 22.07
C SER A 788 -30.52 -11.71 21.75
N SER A 789 -31.70 -12.25 21.46
CA SER A 789 -32.87 -11.45 21.03
C SER A 789 -33.37 -10.38 22.01
N GLU A 790 -32.89 -10.40 23.26
CA GLU A 790 -33.20 -9.41 24.30
C GLU A 790 -32.15 -8.28 24.36
N GLN A 791 -31.09 -8.35 23.56
CA GLN A 791 -29.99 -7.40 23.49
C GLN A 791 -29.85 -6.90 22.05
N GLY A 792 -29.16 -5.78 21.87
CA GLY A 792 -28.77 -5.27 20.55
C GLY A 792 -27.76 -4.16 20.72
N TRP A 793 -26.93 -3.91 19.72
CA TRP A 793 -25.84 -2.93 19.81
C TRP A 793 -26.14 -1.72 18.93
N GLU A 794 -25.80 -0.53 19.43
CA GLU A 794 -25.90 0.72 18.65
C GLU A 794 -24.59 1.02 17.91
N PHE A 795 -23.45 0.63 18.49
CA PHE A 795 -22.13 0.88 17.91
C PHE A 795 -21.29 -0.40 17.90
N GLY A 796 -20.68 -0.72 16.76
CA GLY A 796 -19.67 -1.77 16.61
C GLY A 796 -18.35 -1.13 16.20
N ILE A 797 -17.25 -1.49 16.83
CA ILE A 797 -15.93 -0.92 16.55
C ILE A 797 -15.02 -2.08 16.15
N THR A 798 -14.59 -2.12 14.89
CA THR A 798 -13.60 -3.08 14.42
C THR A 798 -12.21 -2.47 14.51
N ILE A 799 -11.36 -3.10 15.30
CA ILE A 799 -9.96 -2.72 15.54
C ILE A 799 -9.07 -3.75 14.86
N GLU A 800 -8.46 -3.34 13.75
CA GLU A 800 -7.58 -4.18 12.94
C GLU A 800 -6.41 -3.37 12.35
N GLY A 801 -5.50 -4.08 11.72
CA GLY A 801 -4.24 -3.54 11.25
C GLY A 801 -4.27 -2.46 10.18
N TRP A 802 -5.26 -2.44 9.29
CA TRP A 802 -5.27 -1.60 8.08
C TRP A 802 -6.58 -0.81 7.90
N GLN A 803 -7.75 -1.44 8.05
CA GLN A 803 -9.07 -0.83 7.83
C GLN A 803 -9.93 -0.89 9.09
N PRO A 804 -9.55 -0.19 10.17
CA PRO A 804 -10.41 -0.04 11.34
C PRO A 804 -11.67 0.75 10.97
N ALA A 805 -12.80 0.46 11.62
CA ALA A 805 -14.07 1.10 11.29
C ALA A 805 -15.02 1.17 12.49
N ILE A 806 -15.94 2.15 12.46
CA ILE A 806 -17.08 2.22 13.39
C ILE A 806 -18.35 1.96 12.59
N TYR A 807 -19.16 1.02 13.06
CA TYR A 807 -20.47 0.68 12.54
C TYR A 807 -21.54 1.23 13.44
N VAL A 808 -22.51 1.93 12.86
CA VAL A 808 -23.66 2.47 13.58
C VAL A 808 -24.91 1.72 13.17
N ALA A 809 -25.62 1.16 14.15
CA ALA A 809 -26.87 0.47 13.90
C ALA A 809 -28.00 1.46 13.57
N GLN A 810 -28.73 1.15 12.52
CA GLN A 810 -29.89 1.90 12.07
C GLN A 810 -31.16 1.38 12.76
N PRO A 811 -32.26 2.17 12.79
CA PRO A 811 -33.50 1.77 13.44
C PRO A 811 -34.16 0.49 12.88
N ASP A 812 -33.78 0.07 11.68
CA ASP A 812 -34.26 -1.17 11.05
C ASP A 812 -33.35 -2.39 11.31
N GLY A 813 -32.26 -2.21 12.06
CA GLY A 813 -31.29 -3.24 12.40
C GLY A 813 -30.17 -3.41 11.38
N SER A 814 -30.19 -2.69 10.25
CA SER A 814 -29.04 -2.60 9.35
C SER A 814 -27.91 -1.78 9.98
N THR A 815 -26.70 -1.87 9.43
CA THR A 815 -25.53 -1.16 9.97
C THR A 815 -24.92 -0.29 8.88
N GLU A 816 -24.50 0.91 9.26
CA GLU A 816 -23.79 1.84 8.39
C GLU A 816 -22.36 1.95 8.88
N GLU A 817 -21.42 1.69 7.98
CA GLU A 817 -20.00 1.88 8.25
C GLU A 817 -19.66 3.37 8.15
N THR A 818 -18.93 3.84 9.15
CA THR A 818 -18.45 5.22 9.27
C THR A 818 -16.94 5.22 9.42
N GLN A 819 -16.32 6.35 9.11
CA GLN A 819 -14.87 6.45 9.16
C GLN A 819 -14.31 6.25 10.57
N PRO A 820 -13.12 5.62 10.69
CA PRO A 820 -12.43 5.50 11.96
C PRO A 820 -11.99 6.89 12.41
N THR A 821 -12.73 7.44 13.38
CA THR A 821 -12.39 8.70 14.07
C THR A 821 -11.75 8.42 15.42
N PHE A 822 -11.10 7.26 15.57
CA PHE A 822 -10.57 6.75 16.82
C PHE A 822 -9.11 6.30 16.67
N ASP A 823 -8.36 6.39 17.77
CA ASP A 823 -6.96 5.98 17.80
C ASP A 823 -6.83 4.54 18.29
N VAL A 824 -5.93 3.78 17.66
CA VAL A 824 -5.51 2.43 18.09
C VAL A 824 -4.04 2.48 18.49
N VAL A 825 -3.75 2.07 19.72
CA VAL A 825 -2.40 2.04 20.27
C VAL A 825 -2.07 0.63 20.77
N VAL A 826 -1.07 -0.01 20.17
CA VAL A 826 -0.66 -1.37 20.53
C VAL A 826 0.63 -1.33 21.35
N LEU A 827 0.55 -1.87 22.58
CA LEU A 827 1.68 -2.17 23.44
C LEU A 827 2.01 -3.66 23.31
N GLY A 828 2.66 -4.02 22.21
CA GLY A 828 2.78 -5.41 21.79
C GLY A 828 3.61 -6.29 22.74
N ASP A 829 4.63 -5.74 23.39
CA ASP A 829 5.40 -6.42 24.43
C ASP A 829 4.57 -6.75 25.68
N ARG A 830 3.45 -6.05 25.88
CA ARG A 830 2.52 -6.22 27.00
C ARG A 830 1.23 -6.95 26.63
N GLY A 831 1.05 -7.29 25.34
CA GLY A 831 -0.20 -7.89 24.88
C GLY A 831 -1.42 -6.97 25.05
N LYS A 832 -1.24 -5.65 25.01
CA LYS A 832 -2.30 -4.66 25.31
C LYS A 832 -2.61 -3.80 24.08
N VAL A 833 -3.89 -3.61 23.81
CA VAL A 833 -4.44 -2.71 22.79
C VAL A 833 -5.27 -1.65 23.49
N ILE A 834 -5.02 -0.38 23.18
CA ILE A 834 -5.74 0.76 23.72
C ILE A 834 -6.47 1.43 22.56
N VAL A 835 -7.79 1.55 22.67
CA VAL A 835 -8.67 2.12 21.65
C VAL A 835 -9.31 3.38 22.23
N ARG A 836 -9.13 4.53 21.58
CA ARG A 836 -9.62 5.82 22.08
C ARG A 836 -10.63 6.38 21.11
N VAL A 837 -11.90 6.37 21.52
CA VAL A 837 -13.02 6.80 20.68
C VAL A 837 -13.59 8.12 21.23
N PRO A 838 -13.63 9.20 20.45
CA PRO A 838 -14.27 10.46 20.86
C PRO A 838 -15.69 10.22 21.39
N ARG A 839 -15.97 10.72 22.59
CA ARG A 839 -17.28 10.49 23.25
C ARG A 839 -18.46 11.03 22.45
N GLU A 840 -18.23 12.06 21.64
CA GLU A 840 -19.26 12.66 20.80
C GLU A 840 -19.85 11.69 19.77
N ILE A 841 -19.09 10.67 19.34
CA ILE A 841 -19.55 9.63 18.42
C ILE A 841 -20.72 8.85 19.02
N PHE A 842 -20.65 8.53 20.30
CA PHE A 842 -21.71 7.78 20.98
C PHE A 842 -22.92 8.66 21.34
N GLY A 843 -22.83 9.98 21.23
CA GLY A 843 -23.88 10.92 21.63
C GLY A 843 -24.19 10.90 23.13
N ASP A 844 -25.44 11.20 23.49
CA ASP A 844 -25.87 11.25 24.90
C ASP A 844 -25.97 9.85 25.54
N GLY A 845 -25.52 9.71 26.79
CA GLY A 845 -25.67 8.51 27.60
C GLY A 845 -24.59 8.40 28.67
N ASP A 846 -24.77 7.49 29.63
CA ASP A 846 -23.76 7.19 30.66
C ASP A 846 -23.07 5.85 30.33
N PRO A 847 -21.78 5.84 29.92
CA PRO A 847 -21.06 4.62 29.59
C PRO A 847 -20.95 3.61 30.73
N ALA A 848 -21.18 4.02 31.98
CA ALA A 848 -21.25 3.11 33.12
C ALA A 848 -22.54 2.25 33.13
N GLU A 849 -23.58 2.66 32.40
CA GLU A 849 -24.86 1.95 32.27
C GLU A 849 -24.95 1.10 30.97
N TRP A 850 -23.91 1.09 30.13
CA TRP A 850 -23.89 0.37 28.85
C TRP A 850 -23.41 -1.08 28.98
N GLY A 851 -23.84 -1.92 28.04
CA GLY A 851 -23.36 -3.28 27.80
C GLY A 851 -22.23 -3.31 26.76
N TYR A 852 -21.29 -4.24 26.95
CA TYR A 852 -20.13 -4.39 26.06
C TYR A 852 -19.94 -5.86 25.67
N ALA A 853 -19.79 -6.15 24.38
CA ALA A 853 -19.33 -7.44 23.88
C ALA A 853 -18.01 -7.24 23.16
N VAL A 854 -17.03 -8.11 23.42
CA VAL A 854 -15.69 -8.00 22.83
C VAL A 854 -15.31 -9.34 22.23
N ALA A 855 -15.02 -9.35 20.93
CA ALA A 855 -14.65 -10.55 20.19
C ALA A 855 -13.24 -10.41 19.61
N VAL A 856 -12.51 -11.53 19.51
CA VAL A 856 -11.24 -11.62 18.81
C VAL A 856 -11.35 -12.65 17.67
N MET A 857 -10.89 -12.24 16.50
CA MET A 857 -10.79 -13.08 15.30
C MET A 857 -9.36 -13.09 14.77
N SER A 858 -9.08 -14.04 13.88
CA SER A 858 -7.84 -14.05 13.11
C SER A 858 -7.97 -13.20 11.87
N GLN A 859 -7.01 -12.31 11.67
CA GLN A 859 -7.00 -11.33 10.59
C GLN A 859 -6.58 -11.93 9.23
N GLU A 860 -7.21 -11.45 8.15
CA GLU A 860 -7.01 -11.87 6.77
C GLU A 860 -6.83 -10.68 5.81
N GLY A 861 -5.77 -10.72 5.00
CA GLY A 861 -5.52 -9.73 3.96
C GLY A 861 -6.34 -9.96 2.68
N PHE A 862 -6.71 -11.22 2.42
CA PHE A 862 -7.49 -11.64 1.25
C PHE A 862 -8.78 -12.37 1.67
N PRO A 863 -9.74 -11.68 2.31
CA PRO A 863 -10.91 -12.33 2.87
C PRO A 863 -11.82 -12.87 1.77
N SER A 864 -12.57 -13.92 2.10
CA SER A 864 -13.69 -14.36 1.26
C SER A 864 -14.71 -13.20 1.09
N PRO A 865 -15.44 -13.13 -0.03
CA PRO A 865 -16.44 -12.08 -0.26
C PRO A 865 -17.42 -11.94 0.92
N GLY A 866 -17.61 -10.72 1.41
CA GLY A 866 -18.50 -10.41 2.54
C GLY A 866 -17.96 -10.75 3.93
N VAL A 867 -16.70 -11.18 4.06
CA VAL A 867 -16.12 -11.63 5.34
C VAL A 867 -15.31 -10.54 6.08
N ARG A 868 -15.11 -9.36 5.49
CA ARG A 868 -14.50 -8.18 6.14
C ARG A 868 -13.22 -8.49 6.94
N ARG A 869 -12.17 -8.86 6.22
CA ARG A 869 -10.76 -8.99 6.68
C ARG A 869 -10.51 -9.93 7.87
N VAL A 870 -11.37 -10.92 8.08
CA VAL A 870 -11.11 -12.04 9.01
C VAL A 870 -11.02 -13.37 8.28
N ARG A 871 -10.28 -14.33 8.86
CA ARG A 871 -10.04 -15.64 8.27
C ARG A 871 -11.26 -16.55 8.38
N ASP A 872 -11.48 -17.32 7.34
CA ASP A 872 -12.42 -18.43 7.39
C ASP A 872 -11.94 -19.56 8.31
N VAL A 873 -12.91 -20.30 8.85
CA VAL A 873 -12.67 -21.52 9.61
C VAL A 873 -12.88 -22.74 8.69
N ALA A 874 -11.82 -23.52 8.52
CA ALA A 874 -11.81 -24.78 7.78
C ALA A 874 -12.03 -25.98 8.71
N PRO A 875 -12.42 -27.16 8.18
CA PRO A 875 -12.55 -28.38 8.99
C PRO A 875 -11.26 -28.84 9.67
N ALA A 876 -10.12 -28.54 9.07
CA ALA A 876 -8.80 -28.79 9.62
C ALA A 876 -7.95 -27.53 9.48
N ALA A 877 -7.02 -27.31 10.42
CA ALA A 877 -6.12 -26.17 10.35
C ALA A 877 -5.19 -26.31 9.14
N GLU A 878 -5.05 -25.22 8.41
CA GLU A 878 -4.10 -25.09 7.30
C GLU A 878 -3.05 -24.03 7.65
N GLN A 879 -2.08 -23.80 6.77
CA GLN A 879 -1.02 -22.81 7.01
C GLN A 879 -1.60 -21.45 7.40
N TRP A 880 -2.65 -21.03 6.67
CA TRP A 880 -3.26 -19.70 6.79
C TRP A 880 -4.74 -19.75 7.14
N ARG A 881 -5.30 -20.89 7.57
CA ARG A 881 -6.73 -21.00 7.94
C ARG A 881 -6.89 -21.62 9.31
N VAL A 882 -7.82 -21.07 10.09
CA VAL A 882 -8.24 -21.63 11.38
C VAL A 882 -8.89 -22.98 11.12
N GLY A 883 -8.60 -23.99 11.94
CA GLY A 883 -9.19 -25.32 11.83
C GLY A 883 -10.32 -25.56 12.83
N GLY A 884 -11.13 -26.60 12.62
CA GLY A 884 -12.12 -27.08 13.59
C GLY A 884 -13.57 -26.68 13.31
N GLY A 885 -13.87 -26.16 12.11
CA GLY A 885 -15.23 -25.88 11.63
C GLY A 885 -15.92 -27.06 10.95
N ASP A 886 -17.15 -26.88 10.50
CA ASP A 886 -18.03 -27.97 10.05
C ASP A 886 -18.29 -28.00 8.52
N SER A 887 -17.54 -27.23 7.72
CA SER A 887 -17.56 -27.14 6.24
C SER A 887 -18.81 -26.53 5.59
N ALA A 888 -19.79 -26.05 6.36
CA ALA A 888 -21.11 -25.61 5.86
C ALA A 888 -21.28 -24.08 5.71
N ALA A 889 -20.19 -23.29 5.71
CA ALA A 889 -20.15 -21.83 5.56
C ALA A 889 -20.87 -20.99 6.65
N GLY A 890 -21.40 -21.61 7.71
CA GLY A 890 -22.10 -20.96 8.81
C GLY A 890 -21.34 -20.90 10.14
N ASP A 891 -20.08 -21.33 10.16
CA ASP A 891 -19.23 -21.27 11.35
C ASP A 891 -18.98 -19.80 11.74
N THR A 892 -19.03 -19.49 13.04
CA THR A 892 -18.58 -18.19 13.55
C THR A 892 -17.09 -18.01 13.27
N ARG A 893 -16.64 -16.80 12.98
CA ARG A 893 -15.20 -16.51 12.82
C ARG A 893 -14.54 -16.02 14.10
N ILE A 894 -15.31 -15.97 15.19
CA ILE A 894 -14.87 -15.59 16.52
C ILE A 894 -14.05 -16.73 17.13
N ILE A 895 -12.81 -16.43 17.45
CA ILE A 895 -11.86 -17.35 18.09
C ILE A 895 -11.97 -17.23 19.61
N ASP A 896 -12.20 -16.02 20.11
CA ASP A 896 -12.41 -15.78 21.53
C ASP A 896 -13.41 -14.65 21.77
N ALA A 897 -14.10 -14.69 22.91
CA ALA A 897 -15.15 -13.76 23.28
C ALA A 897 -15.15 -13.47 24.78
N LEU A 898 -15.09 -12.19 25.13
CA LEU A 898 -15.02 -11.73 26.51
C LEU A 898 -16.17 -12.27 27.37
N TRP A 899 -15.84 -12.99 28.44
CA TRP A 899 -16.80 -13.41 29.44
C TRP A 899 -16.19 -13.59 30.83
N GLU A 900 -17.00 -13.59 31.88
CA GLU A 900 -16.50 -13.69 33.26
C GLU A 900 -16.31 -15.13 33.74
N THR A 901 -16.87 -16.12 33.03
CA THR A 901 -16.98 -17.51 33.48
C THR A 901 -16.43 -18.49 32.44
N GLU A 902 -15.42 -19.26 32.83
CA GLU A 902 -14.76 -20.30 32.02
C GLU A 902 -15.77 -21.28 31.38
N GLY A 903 -15.68 -21.47 30.07
CA GLY A 903 -16.47 -22.45 29.32
C GLY A 903 -17.85 -21.98 28.86
N GLU A 904 -18.33 -20.81 29.31
CA GLU A 904 -19.65 -20.30 28.93
C GLU A 904 -19.62 -19.51 27.61
N ALA A 905 -18.53 -18.81 27.31
CA ALA A 905 -18.35 -18.09 26.05
C ALA A 905 -18.37 -19.06 24.86
N GLU A 906 -17.60 -20.14 24.93
CA GLU A 906 -17.51 -21.17 23.89
C GLU A 906 -18.87 -21.87 23.68
N ALA A 907 -19.62 -22.10 24.76
CA ALA A 907 -20.95 -22.67 24.69
C ALA A 907 -21.97 -21.74 24.00
N LEU A 908 -21.83 -20.42 24.17
CA LEU A 908 -22.65 -19.42 23.48
C LEU A 908 -22.24 -19.28 22.01
N LEU A 909 -20.94 -19.24 21.71
CA LEU A 909 -20.42 -19.20 20.36
C LEU A 909 -20.82 -20.44 19.54
N GLY A 910 -20.86 -21.62 20.17
CA GLY A 910 -21.40 -22.84 19.54
C GLY A 910 -22.90 -22.80 19.23
N GLN A 911 -23.62 -21.80 19.74
CA GLN A 911 -25.02 -21.49 19.39
C GLN A 911 -25.13 -20.31 18.42
N GLY A 912 -24.01 -19.73 17.99
CA GLY A 912 -23.95 -18.50 17.19
C GLY A 912 -24.31 -17.24 18.00
N VAL A 913 -24.22 -17.30 19.33
CA VAL A 913 -24.58 -16.18 20.22
C VAL A 913 -23.31 -15.59 20.84
N MET A 914 -23.18 -14.27 20.76
CA MET A 914 -22.09 -13.52 21.38
C MET A 914 -22.48 -13.09 22.82
N PRO A 915 -21.65 -13.35 23.83
CA PRO A 915 -21.88 -12.84 25.18
C PRO A 915 -21.86 -11.30 25.24
N LEU A 916 -22.77 -10.72 26.02
CA LEU A 916 -22.80 -9.28 26.31
C LEU A 916 -22.63 -9.04 27.81
N VAL A 917 -21.60 -8.29 28.17
CA VAL A 917 -21.28 -7.97 29.55
C VAL A 917 -22.09 -6.75 29.97
N VAL A 918 -23.17 -6.95 30.74
CA VAL A 918 -24.14 -5.90 31.14
C VAL A 918 -23.89 -5.38 32.57
N PRO A 919 -24.19 -4.12 32.91
CA PRO A 919 -23.92 -3.57 34.24
C PRO A 919 -24.58 -4.39 35.35
N ALA A 920 -23.94 -4.47 36.53
CA ALA A 920 -24.55 -5.11 37.68
C ALA A 920 -25.76 -4.30 38.17
N GLN A 921 -26.95 -4.93 38.21
CA GLN A 921 -28.21 -4.33 38.70
C GLN A 921 -28.19 -3.96 40.18
#